data_AF-U2LII6-F1
#
_entry.id   AF-U2LII6-F1
#
_cell.length_a   1.000
_cell.length_b   1.000
_cell.length_c   1.000
_cell.angle_alpha   90.00
_cell.angle_beta   90.00
_cell.angle_gamma   90.00
#
_symmetry.space_group_name_H-M   'P 1'
#
loop_
_entity.id
_entity.type
_entity.pdbx_description
1 polymer ?
#
loop_
_entity_poly.entity_id
_entity_poly.type
_entity_poly.pdbx_seq_one_letter_code
_entity_poly.pdbx_strand_id
1 'polypeptide(L)'
;MNVKRIIVNLCRLIIAVTFIFAGYVKAIDPLGTQYKIQDYLTALNLRSYIPDWVTLGTSVGLSAVEFTLGILMLFAIRRRLTSRLIAVLMSVMTLITVWLVAADPVKDCGCFGEIIVLTNTESLIKNIGLLICAITVAVWPLRMVRFISQSNQWIIINYTIIFILMSAGYSLYKLPQFDFRPYRIGVNIKAGMKIPPGAPKPKFETTFLMRKNGVEKVFTLADYPDSTWQFVDSKTVQTEAGYVPPIHDFAIERLSDGQDITNEVLSDSGYTFLLIAPHLEQADDSNFGAIDQVYEYAQEEHIPFYCLTASTQKAITKWEDITGAEYPFCTADETTLKTIIRSNPGLVLLKNGTIIRKWSHNDLPKSDELNAPLQQLDIGKIPTDSVPSKILRILLWFALPLFLLTVADRMWAWTRWLKQKEDSNKIYQRLKRKKKMRKKIVAGNWKMNLNLQEGVALAKELNAALTAEKPNCGVIICTPFIHLASVADVLNQDVIGLGAENCADKEKGAFTGEVSAEMVKSTGAQYVILGHSERRQYYNDTPETLKEKVLLALKNDLKVIFCIGETLEEREANKQNEVCKAELEGSVFNLSAEEFKNIIIAYEPIWAIGTGKTATADQAEEIHAFVRSVIAEKYGKEVAEETTILYGGSCKASNAPELFSKPDIDGGLIGGASLKAADFKGIIDAWKK
;
A
#
# COMPACT_ATOMS: atom_id res chain seq x y z
N MET A 1 -32.41 -5.26 0.76
CA MET A 1 -31.15 -4.71 1.31
C MET A 1 -31.21 -4.82 2.84
N ASN A 2 -30.24 -5.46 3.49
CA ASN A 2 -30.35 -5.85 4.91
C ASN A 2 -30.26 -4.62 5.84
N VAL A 3 -31.29 -4.27 6.61
CA VAL A 3 -31.36 -3.04 7.46
C VAL A 3 -30.11 -2.84 8.32
N LYS A 4 -29.63 -3.91 8.94
CA LYS A 4 -28.39 -3.94 9.73
C LYS A 4 -27.14 -3.50 8.95
N ARG A 5 -27.09 -3.73 7.63
CA ARG A 5 -25.97 -3.28 6.77
C ARG A 5 -26.00 -1.77 6.56
N ILE A 6 -27.18 -1.17 6.44
CA ILE A 6 -27.35 0.28 6.29
C ILE A 6 -26.86 0.96 7.58
N ILE A 7 -27.36 0.51 8.72
CA ILE A 7 -26.99 1.03 10.05
C ILE A 7 -25.47 0.97 10.25
N VAL A 8 -24.83 -0.18 10.00
CA VAL A 8 -23.37 -0.32 10.17
C VAL A 8 -22.59 0.65 9.26
N ASN A 9 -23.02 0.89 8.03
CA ASN A 9 -22.30 1.80 7.13
C ASN A 9 -22.59 3.28 7.44
N LEU A 10 -23.75 3.61 8.02
CA LEU A 10 -24.03 4.94 8.57
C LEU A 10 -23.14 5.22 9.78
N CYS A 11 -23.10 4.31 10.77
CA CYS A 11 -22.21 4.41 11.92
C CYS A 11 -20.74 4.50 11.50
N ARG A 12 -20.32 3.69 10.51
CA ARG A 12 -18.99 3.77 9.92
C ARG A 12 -18.68 5.17 9.38
N LEU A 13 -19.60 5.77 8.64
CA LEU A 13 -19.39 7.09 8.04
C LEU A 13 -19.27 8.18 9.11
N ILE A 14 -20.15 8.16 10.12
CA ILE A 14 -20.11 9.11 11.24
C ILE A 14 -18.75 9.02 11.94
N ILE A 15 -18.32 7.83 12.36
CA ILE A 15 -17.03 7.61 13.00
C ILE A 15 -15.88 8.08 12.11
N ALA A 16 -15.88 7.65 10.84
CA ALA A 16 -14.78 7.96 9.92
C ALA A 16 -14.61 9.46 9.76
N VAL A 17 -15.69 10.20 9.47
CA VAL A 17 -15.65 11.65 9.30
C VAL A 17 -15.19 12.34 10.57
N THR A 18 -15.73 11.96 11.73
CA THR A 18 -15.33 12.57 13.01
C THR A 18 -13.86 12.34 13.33
N PHE A 19 -13.35 11.12 13.15
CA PHE A 19 -11.95 10.78 13.42
C PHE A 19 -10.98 11.43 12.44
N ILE A 20 -11.33 11.46 11.15
CA ILE A 20 -10.53 12.15 10.12
C ILE A 20 -10.44 13.64 10.47
N PHE A 21 -11.57 14.26 10.78
CA PHE A 21 -11.61 15.68 11.13
C PHE A 21 -10.83 15.94 12.43
N ALA A 22 -11.11 15.22 13.52
CA ALA A 22 -10.43 15.38 14.80
C ALA A 22 -8.91 15.20 14.68
N GLY A 23 -8.47 14.11 14.03
CA GLY A 23 -7.06 13.82 13.85
C GLY A 23 -6.35 14.85 12.97
N TYR A 24 -6.99 15.31 11.89
CA TYR A 24 -6.40 16.32 11.02
C TYR A 24 -6.25 17.67 11.72
N VAL A 25 -7.26 18.10 12.49
CA VAL A 25 -7.23 19.36 13.23
C VAL A 25 -6.13 19.36 14.28
N LYS A 26 -5.95 18.25 15.00
CA LYS A 26 -4.83 18.11 15.94
C LYS A 26 -3.46 18.07 15.23
N ALA A 27 -3.39 17.49 14.03
CA ALA A 27 -2.14 17.44 13.28
C ALA A 27 -1.71 18.80 12.71
N ILE A 28 -2.65 19.69 12.38
CA ILE A 28 -2.31 21.04 11.89
C ILE A 28 -2.01 22.04 13.02
N ASP A 29 -2.40 21.73 14.27
CA ASP A 29 -2.00 22.48 15.48
C ASP A 29 -1.55 21.52 16.61
N PRO A 30 -0.38 20.88 16.44
CA PRO A 30 0.14 19.92 17.42
C PRO A 30 0.52 20.59 18.75
N LEU A 31 0.97 21.86 18.72
CA LEU A 31 1.25 22.63 19.93
C LEU A 31 -0.04 22.93 20.72
N GLY A 32 -1.14 23.27 20.05
CA GLY A 32 -2.43 23.45 20.73
C GLY A 32 -2.88 22.19 21.48
N THR A 33 -2.74 21.02 20.85
CA THR A 33 -3.04 19.73 21.49
C THR A 33 -2.06 19.42 22.63
N GLN A 34 -0.78 19.76 22.48
CA GLN A 34 0.22 19.63 23.55
C GLN A 34 -0.16 20.44 24.79
N TYR A 35 -0.57 21.70 24.61
CA TYR A 35 -1.00 22.55 25.73
C TYR A 35 -2.21 21.97 26.45
N LYS A 36 -3.20 21.45 25.70
CA LYS A 36 -4.33 20.74 26.32
C LYS A 36 -3.88 19.53 27.12
N ILE A 37 -2.95 18.71 26.60
CA ILE A 37 -2.38 17.57 27.34
C ILE A 37 -1.69 18.06 28.63
N GLN A 38 -0.95 19.17 28.58
CA GLN A 38 -0.33 19.77 29.76
C GLN A 38 -1.38 20.26 30.77
N ASP A 39 -2.54 20.79 30.33
CA ASP A 39 -3.64 21.17 31.22
C ASP A 39 -4.19 19.95 31.98
N TYR A 40 -4.40 18.82 31.28
CA TYR A 40 -4.79 17.55 31.91
C TYR A 40 -3.75 17.06 32.92
N LEU A 41 -2.46 17.12 32.56
CA LEU A 41 -1.38 16.72 33.46
C LEU A 41 -1.28 17.66 34.68
N THR A 42 -1.59 18.94 34.51
CA THR A 42 -1.65 19.91 35.61
C THR A 42 -2.78 19.55 36.56
N ALA A 43 -3.98 19.27 36.04
CA ALA A 43 -5.12 18.84 36.84
C ALA A 43 -4.87 17.53 37.62
N LEU A 44 -4.00 16.65 37.10
CA LEU A 44 -3.60 15.41 37.74
C LEU A 44 -2.34 15.54 38.62
N ASN A 45 -1.76 16.75 38.75
CA ASN A 45 -0.49 17.01 39.46
C ASN A 45 0.71 16.20 38.91
N LEU A 46 0.71 15.89 37.61
CA LEU A 46 1.74 15.10 36.93
C LEU A 46 2.64 15.92 36.00
N ARG A 47 2.38 17.23 35.82
CA ARG A 47 3.09 18.08 34.85
C ARG A 47 4.60 18.14 35.06
N SER A 48 5.08 18.13 36.30
CA SER A 48 6.52 18.21 36.61
C SER A 48 7.31 16.94 36.28
N TYR A 49 6.63 15.80 36.11
CA TYR A 49 7.29 14.52 35.85
C TYR A 49 7.42 14.19 34.37
N ILE A 50 6.70 14.89 33.49
CA ILE A 50 6.61 14.56 32.07
C ILE A 50 7.24 15.68 31.24
N PRO A 51 8.35 15.41 30.53
CA PRO A 51 9.00 16.39 29.67
C PRO A 51 8.12 16.86 28.49
N ASP A 52 8.34 18.09 28.04
CA ASP A 52 7.56 18.70 26.94
C ASP A 52 7.65 17.92 25.63
N TRP A 53 8.83 17.39 25.29
CA TRP A 53 9.00 16.57 24.08
C TRP A 53 8.14 15.29 24.09
N VAL A 54 7.84 14.73 25.27
CA VAL A 54 6.93 13.58 25.41
C VAL A 54 5.49 14.00 25.15
N THR A 55 5.07 15.15 25.70
CA THR A 55 3.72 15.69 25.46
C THR A 55 3.51 16.08 23.99
N LEU A 56 4.53 16.65 23.34
CA LEU A 56 4.51 16.94 21.91
C LEU A 56 4.46 15.66 21.06
N GLY A 57 5.31 14.67 21.37
CA GLY A 57 5.28 13.37 20.71
C GLY A 57 3.93 12.65 20.86
N THR A 58 3.30 12.79 22.03
CA THR A 58 1.95 12.26 22.30
C THR A 58 0.89 12.99 21.47
N SER A 59 0.98 14.32 21.34
CA SER A 59 0.11 15.12 20.49
C SER A 59 0.17 14.69 19.02
N VAL A 60 1.38 14.57 18.47
CA VAL A 60 1.60 14.11 17.09
C VAL A 60 1.15 12.64 16.92
N GLY A 61 1.46 11.78 17.89
CA GLY A 61 1.05 10.37 17.86
C GLY A 61 -0.47 10.20 17.92
N LEU A 62 -1.16 10.93 18.80
CA LEU A 62 -2.60 10.89 18.95
C LEU A 62 -3.30 11.35 17.67
N SER A 63 -2.87 12.47 17.10
CA SER A 63 -3.42 12.99 15.83
C SER A 63 -3.23 12.00 14.68
N ALA A 64 -2.05 11.38 14.58
CA ALA A 64 -1.77 10.36 13.57
C ALA A 64 -2.63 9.10 13.75
N VAL A 65 -2.82 8.63 15.00
CA VAL A 65 -3.67 7.48 15.32
C VAL A 65 -5.14 7.77 14.97
N GLU A 66 -5.68 8.89 15.41
CA GLU A 66 -7.07 9.28 15.14
C GLU A 66 -7.33 9.41 13.64
N PHE A 67 -6.50 10.17 12.93
CA PHE A 67 -6.64 10.37 11.49
C PHE A 67 -6.54 9.05 10.72
N THR A 68 -5.53 8.23 11.05
CA THR A 68 -5.32 6.94 10.41
C THR A 68 -6.50 6.02 10.67
N LEU A 69 -6.95 5.86 11.91
CA LEU A 69 -8.12 5.03 12.24
C LEU A 69 -9.39 5.51 11.50
N GLY A 70 -9.58 6.82 11.36
CA GLY A 70 -10.67 7.40 10.58
C GLY A 70 -10.63 7.00 9.11
N ILE A 71 -9.47 7.07 8.46
CA ILE A 71 -9.30 6.64 7.06
C ILE A 71 -9.45 5.12 6.92
N LEU A 72 -8.85 4.33 7.82
CA LEU A 72 -9.02 2.88 7.78
C LEU A 72 -10.48 2.46 7.97
N MET A 73 -11.24 3.20 8.78
CA MET A 73 -12.68 3.01 8.94
C MET A 73 -13.44 3.38 7.67
N LEU A 74 -13.12 4.50 7.03
CA LEU A 74 -13.74 4.94 5.77
C LEU A 74 -13.61 3.90 4.65
N PHE A 75 -12.40 3.39 4.43
CA PHE A 75 -12.11 2.38 3.39
C PHE A 75 -12.45 0.95 3.82
N ALA A 76 -12.86 0.76 5.08
CA ALA A 76 -13.08 -0.53 5.72
C ALA A 76 -11.88 -1.48 5.59
N ILE A 77 -10.69 -0.96 5.89
CA ILE A 77 -9.41 -1.66 5.95
C ILE A 77 -9.28 -2.37 7.31
N ARG A 78 -8.73 -3.59 7.33
CA ARG A 78 -8.56 -4.42 8.55
C ARG A 78 -9.76 -4.40 9.52
N ARG A 79 -10.98 -4.43 8.95
CA ARG A 79 -12.31 -4.25 9.59
C ARG A 79 -12.45 -4.69 11.06
N ARG A 80 -11.98 -5.89 11.42
CA ARG A 80 -12.08 -6.41 12.79
C ARG A 80 -11.13 -5.68 13.76
N LEU A 81 -9.90 -5.43 13.34
CA LEU A 81 -8.90 -4.75 14.15
C LEU A 81 -9.27 -3.28 14.32
N THR A 82 -9.54 -2.58 13.21
CA THR A 82 -9.87 -1.14 13.22
C THR A 82 -11.09 -0.83 14.08
N SER A 83 -12.15 -1.63 13.98
CA SER A 83 -13.37 -1.42 14.79
C SER A 83 -13.15 -1.67 16.28
N ARG A 84 -12.34 -2.68 16.65
CA ARG A 84 -11.95 -2.91 18.05
C ARG A 84 -11.09 -1.78 18.61
N LEU A 85 -10.09 -1.32 17.85
CA LEU A 85 -9.24 -0.20 18.27
C LEU A 85 -10.05 1.08 18.47
N ILE A 86 -10.96 1.40 17.55
CA ILE A 86 -11.85 2.56 17.72
C ILE A 86 -12.78 2.40 18.92
N ALA A 87 -13.34 1.21 19.15
CA ALA A 87 -14.19 0.97 20.32
C ALA A 87 -13.42 1.13 21.64
N VAL A 88 -12.17 0.66 21.71
CA VAL A 88 -11.29 0.86 22.87
C VAL A 88 -10.99 2.35 23.07
N LEU A 89 -10.54 3.04 22.02
CA LEU A 89 -10.24 4.47 22.08
C LEU A 89 -11.47 5.29 22.48
N MET A 90 -12.63 5.00 21.91
CA MET A 90 -13.88 5.67 22.29
C MET A 90 -14.30 5.36 23.72
N SER A 91 -14.04 4.16 24.23
CA SER A 91 -14.33 3.82 25.62
C SER A 91 -13.46 4.66 26.57
N VAL A 92 -12.15 4.77 26.28
CA VAL A 92 -11.22 5.61 27.04
C VAL A 92 -11.63 7.09 26.96
N MET A 93 -11.90 7.62 25.77
CA MET A 93 -12.33 9.01 25.60
C MET A 93 -13.65 9.29 26.31
N THR A 94 -14.58 8.34 26.32
CA THR A 94 -15.86 8.49 27.04
C THR A 94 -15.62 8.55 28.55
N LEU A 95 -14.77 7.69 29.10
CA LEU A 95 -14.39 7.72 30.52
C LEU A 95 -13.73 9.06 30.91
N ILE A 96 -12.84 9.58 30.07
CA ILE A 96 -12.24 10.91 30.28
C ILE A 96 -13.32 11.99 30.29
N THR A 97 -14.28 11.97 29.35
CA THR A 97 -15.36 12.97 29.35
C THR A 97 -16.34 12.82 30.51
N VAL A 98 -16.55 11.61 31.04
CA VAL A 98 -17.34 11.42 32.27
C VAL A 98 -16.61 12.07 33.46
N TRP A 99 -15.29 11.87 33.56
CA TRP A 99 -14.48 12.53 34.58
C TRP A 99 -14.49 14.06 34.43
N LEU A 100 -14.40 14.59 33.19
CA LEU A 100 -14.52 16.02 32.93
C LEU A 100 -15.85 16.61 33.42
N VAL A 101 -16.97 15.95 33.15
CA VAL A 101 -18.29 16.41 33.61
C VAL A 101 -18.43 16.33 35.13
N ALA A 102 -17.79 15.33 35.77
CA ALA A 102 -17.90 15.11 37.20
C ALA A 102 -16.98 16.01 38.05
N ALA A 103 -15.76 16.27 37.58
CA ALA A 103 -14.73 16.98 38.33
C ALA A 103 -14.44 18.41 37.81
N ASP A 104 -14.96 18.75 36.63
CA ASP A 104 -14.72 20.01 35.90
C ASP A 104 -13.26 20.54 35.95
N PRO A 105 -12.24 19.69 35.69
CA PRO A 105 -10.84 20.07 35.89
C PRO A 105 -10.29 20.93 34.75
N VAL A 106 -10.93 20.87 33.56
CA VAL A 106 -10.54 21.60 32.34
C VAL A 106 -11.83 22.03 31.63
N LYS A 107 -11.82 23.24 31.05
CA LYS A 107 -13.01 23.88 30.44
C LYS A 107 -13.55 23.17 29.19
N ASP A 108 -12.69 22.45 28.46
CA ASP A 108 -13.08 21.74 27.25
C ASP A 108 -12.20 20.50 27.01
N CYS A 109 -12.74 19.54 26.25
CA CYS A 109 -12.08 18.26 26.01
C CYS A 109 -10.90 18.34 25.01
N GLY A 110 -10.80 19.40 24.19
CA GLY A 110 -9.77 19.54 23.15
C GLY A 110 -9.91 18.62 21.92
N CYS A 111 -11.04 17.90 21.77
CA CYS A 111 -11.22 16.89 20.70
C CYS A 111 -11.08 17.44 19.27
N PHE A 112 -11.47 18.69 19.04
CA PHE A 112 -11.47 19.35 17.71
C PHE A 112 -10.56 20.59 17.69
N GLY A 113 -9.56 20.64 18.58
CA GLY A 113 -8.74 21.83 18.78
C GLY A 113 -9.60 23.09 19.03
N GLU A 114 -9.09 24.24 18.58
CA GLU A 114 -9.74 25.55 18.72
C GLU A 114 -10.89 25.79 17.70
N ILE A 115 -11.20 24.82 16.83
CA ILE A 115 -12.22 25.01 15.79
C ILE A 115 -13.63 24.89 16.35
N ILE A 116 -13.84 23.87 17.19
CA ILE A 116 -15.14 23.57 17.80
C ILE A 116 -14.89 23.36 19.29
N VAL A 117 -15.14 24.41 20.06
CA VAL A 117 -15.11 24.37 21.51
C VAL A 117 -16.46 23.83 21.98
N LEU A 118 -16.44 22.63 22.55
CA LEU A 118 -17.62 21.97 23.12
C LEU A 118 -17.54 22.04 24.64
N THR A 119 -18.66 22.29 25.29
CA THR A 119 -18.77 22.14 26.74
C THR A 119 -18.49 20.69 27.16
N ASN A 120 -18.16 20.47 28.44
CA ASN A 120 -17.91 19.13 28.98
C ASN A 120 -19.12 18.19 28.77
N THR A 121 -20.34 18.70 28.95
CA THR A 121 -21.58 17.95 28.73
C THR A 121 -21.80 17.61 27.25
N GLU A 122 -21.62 18.56 26.33
CA GLU A 122 -21.74 18.31 24.88
C GLU A 122 -20.70 17.29 24.41
N SER A 123 -19.48 17.40 24.94
CA SER A 123 -18.40 16.45 24.67
C SER A 123 -18.76 15.02 25.09
N LEU A 124 -19.38 14.87 26.26
CA LEU A 124 -19.87 13.58 26.75
C LEU A 124 -20.97 13.01 25.86
N ILE A 125 -21.99 13.80 25.50
CA ILE A 125 -23.10 13.37 24.64
C ILE A 125 -22.56 12.88 23.29
N LYS A 126 -21.66 13.65 22.69
CA LYS A 126 -20.97 13.28 21.45
C LYS A 126 -20.19 11.97 21.61
N ASN A 127 -19.42 11.80 22.68
CA ASN A 127 -18.64 10.59 22.92
C ASN A 127 -19.54 9.35 23.13
N ILE A 128 -20.67 9.48 23.84
CA ILE A 128 -21.66 8.40 23.99
C ILE A 128 -22.22 7.99 22.62
N GLY A 129 -22.64 8.96 21.79
CA GLY A 129 -23.13 8.68 20.43
C GLY A 129 -22.10 7.98 19.54
N LEU A 130 -20.84 8.44 19.60
CA LEU A 130 -19.72 7.82 18.88
C LEU A 130 -19.38 6.43 19.42
N LEU A 131 -19.47 6.21 20.73
CA LEU A 131 -19.27 4.91 21.36
C LEU A 131 -20.33 3.89 20.92
N ILE A 132 -21.61 4.29 20.87
CA ILE A 132 -22.69 3.44 20.34
C ILE A 132 -22.41 3.07 18.87
N CYS A 133 -21.98 4.03 18.06
CA CYS A 133 -21.58 3.76 16.68
C CYS A 133 -20.39 2.80 16.63
N ALA A 134 -19.37 3.00 17.47
CA ALA A 134 -18.16 2.19 17.51
C ALA A 134 -18.45 0.75 17.90
N ILE A 135 -19.28 0.54 18.93
CA ILE A 135 -19.77 -0.79 19.35
C ILE A 135 -20.53 -1.44 18.20
N THR A 136 -21.44 -0.71 17.53
CA THR A 136 -22.23 -1.24 16.40
C THR A 136 -21.33 -1.77 15.27
N VAL A 137 -20.28 -1.03 14.93
CA VAL A 137 -19.32 -1.44 13.89
C VAL A 137 -18.39 -2.57 14.38
N ALA A 138 -18.06 -2.62 15.67
CA ALA A 138 -17.25 -3.68 16.28
C ALA A 138 -17.99 -5.02 16.45
N VAL A 139 -19.31 -4.99 16.64
CA VAL A 139 -20.16 -6.19 16.70
C VAL A 139 -20.36 -6.79 15.31
N TRP A 140 -20.52 -5.95 14.27
CA TRP A 140 -20.74 -6.42 12.88
C TRP A 140 -19.68 -5.92 11.88
N PRO A 141 -18.38 -6.18 12.10
CA PRO A 141 -17.31 -5.59 11.31
C PRO A 141 -17.30 -6.07 9.86
N LEU A 142 -17.83 -7.27 9.58
CA LEU A 142 -17.88 -7.82 8.23
C LEU A 142 -18.97 -7.22 7.35
N ARG A 143 -19.91 -6.44 7.92
CA ARG A 143 -21.01 -5.79 7.18
C ARG A 143 -20.61 -4.45 6.55
N MET A 144 -19.43 -3.92 6.88
CA MET A 144 -18.88 -2.72 6.23
C MET A 144 -18.53 -3.01 4.76
N VAL A 145 -18.94 -2.09 3.88
CA VAL A 145 -18.59 -2.13 2.46
C VAL A 145 -17.12 -1.79 2.31
N ARG A 146 -16.35 -2.68 1.68
CA ARG A 146 -14.93 -2.44 1.43
C ARG A 146 -14.78 -1.62 0.16
N PHE A 147 -13.96 -0.57 0.15
CA PHE A 147 -13.71 0.21 -1.06
C PHE A 147 -12.48 -0.26 -1.84
N ILE A 148 -11.46 -0.77 -1.15
CA ILE A 148 -10.20 -1.26 -1.76
C ILE A 148 -9.98 -2.76 -1.54
N SER A 149 -9.29 -3.45 -2.44
CA SER A 149 -8.89 -4.86 -2.30
C SER A 149 -7.95 -5.11 -1.11
N GLN A 150 -7.78 -6.37 -0.69
CA GLN A 150 -6.88 -6.72 0.43
C GLN A 150 -5.40 -6.48 0.11
N SER A 151 -4.98 -6.71 -1.14
CA SER A 151 -3.59 -6.56 -1.57
C SER A 151 -3.12 -5.12 -1.54
N ASN A 152 -4.03 -4.15 -1.71
CA ASN A 152 -3.68 -2.73 -1.83
C ASN A 152 -3.95 -1.93 -0.53
N GLN A 153 -4.35 -2.58 0.55
CA GLN A 153 -4.61 -1.90 1.84
C GLN A 153 -3.37 -1.25 2.44
N TRP A 154 -2.19 -1.84 2.23
CA TRP A 154 -0.93 -1.34 2.79
C TRP A 154 -0.55 0.03 2.20
N ILE A 155 -0.89 0.28 0.93
CA ILE A 155 -0.62 1.56 0.26
C ILE A 155 -1.37 2.67 0.98
N ILE A 156 -2.68 2.50 1.20
CA ILE A 156 -3.51 3.49 1.91
C ILE A 156 -3.01 3.70 3.35
N ILE A 157 -2.65 2.63 4.07
CA ILE A 157 -2.14 2.73 5.44
C ILE A 157 -0.89 3.60 5.49
N ASN A 158 0.14 3.28 4.70
CA ASN A 158 1.41 4.00 4.73
C ASN A 158 1.26 5.43 4.23
N TYR A 159 0.53 5.63 3.13
CA TYR A 159 0.27 6.95 2.59
C TYR A 159 -0.44 7.86 3.60
N THR A 160 -1.42 7.33 4.32
CA THR A 160 -2.15 8.08 5.37
C THR A 160 -1.24 8.49 6.52
N ILE A 161 -0.41 7.57 7.01
CA ILE A 161 0.53 7.83 8.12
C ILE A 161 1.58 8.85 7.70
N ILE A 162 2.19 8.70 6.52
CA ILE A 162 3.18 9.64 6.01
C ILE A 162 2.54 11.03 5.84
N PHE A 163 1.36 11.11 5.23
CA PHE A 163 0.67 12.37 5.01
C PHE A 163 0.39 13.14 6.32
N ILE A 164 -0.13 12.45 7.34
CA ILE A 164 -0.48 13.11 8.60
C ILE A 164 0.77 13.53 9.40
N LEU A 165 1.82 12.70 9.39
CA LEU A 165 3.09 13.05 10.03
C LEU A 165 3.80 14.21 9.31
N MET A 166 3.79 14.23 7.98
CA MET A 166 4.31 15.35 7.20
C MET A 166 3.50 16.63 7.43
N SER A 167 2.18 16.53 7.56
CA SER A 167 1.32 17.67 7.87
C SER A 167 1.62 18.24 9.26
N ALA A 168 1.82 17.38 10.26
CA ALA A 168 2.22 17.78 11.61
C ALA A 168 3.64 18.38 11.65
N GLY A 169 4.61 17.73 10.99
CA GLY A 169 5.97 18.26 10.87
C GLY A 169 6.00 19.61 10.15
N TYR A 170 5.23 19.78 9.07
CA TYR A 170 5.09 21.06 8.37
C TYR A 170 4.51 22.14 9.29
N SER A 171 3.51 21.82 10.11
CA SER A 171 2.87 22.78 11.03
C SER A 171 3.67 23.08 12.29
N LEU A 172 4.71 22.27 12.58
CA LEU A 172 5.71 22.56 13.62
C LEU A 172 6.86 23.39 13.06
N TYR A 173 7.28 23.12 11.83
CA TYR A 173 8.37 23.85 11.17
C TYR A 173 7.91 25.23 10.71
N LYS A 174 6.76 25.29 10.03
CA LYS A 174 6.05 26.52 9.63
C LYS A 174 4.82 26.74 10.51
N LEU A 175 4.06 27.79 10.23
CA LEU A 175 2.79 28.01 10.89
C LEU A 175 1.70 27.02 10.43
N PRO A 176 0.66 26.79 11.26
CA PRO A 176 -0.52 26.03 10.87
C PRO A 176 -1.11 26.51 9.53
N GLN A 177 -1.43 25.57 8.65
CA GLN A 177 -2.00 25.87 7.32
C GLN A 177 -3.34 26.63 7.41
N PHE A 178 -4.09 26.36 8.47
CA PHE A 178 -5.29 27.07 8.86
C PHE A 178 -5.12 27.60 10.28
N ASP A 179 -5.45 28.88 10.44
CA ASP A 179 -5.47 29.53 11.75
C ASP A 179 -6.91 29.78 12.19
N PHE A 180 -7.36 29.04 13.18
CA PHE A 180 -8.71 29.14 13.74
C PHE A 180 -8.73 29.95 15.05
N ARG A 181 -7.57 30.43 15.50
CA ARG A 181 -7.45 31.17 16.75
C ARG A 181 -7.99 32.59 16.59
N PRO A 182 -8.31 33.27 17.71
CA PRO A 182 -8.78 34.66 17.69
C PRO A 182 -7.83 35.62 16.94
N TYR A 183 -6.52 35.33 16.90
CA TYR A 183 -5.48 36.14 16.26
C TYR A 183 -5.10 35.68 14.85
N ARG A 184 -6.07 35.18 14.07
CA ARG A 184 -5.84 34.83 12.66
C ARG A 184 -5.65 36.09 11.80
N ILE A 185 -4.98 35.91 10.66
CA ILE A 185 -4.79 36.98 9.66
C ILE A 185 -6.15 37.56 9.23
N GLY A 186 -6.24 38.88 9.16
CA GLY A 186 -7.43 39.66 8.82
C GLY A 186 -8.28 40.08 10.02
N VAL A 187 -7.98 39.60 11.24
CA VAL A 187 -8.69 40.04 12.46
C VAL A 187 -8.09 41.35 12.98
N ASN A 188 -8.98 42.27 13.35
CA ASN A 188 -8.64 43.47 14.10
C ASN A 188 -8.69 43.18 15.60
N ILE A 189 -7.56 43.28 16.29
CA ILE A 189 -7.42 42.93 17.71
C ILE A 189 -8.33 43.81 18.57
N LYS A 190 -8.30 45.13 18.34
CA LYS A 190 -9.12 46.11 19.08
C LYS A 190 -10.62 45.87 18.89
N ALA A 191 -11.05 45.45 17.70
CA ALA A 191 -12.44 45.06 17.47
C ALA A 191 -12.79 43.72 18.14
N GLY A 192 -11.86 42.76 18.15
CA GLY A 192 -12.03 41.46 18.81
C GLY A 192 -12.13 41.53 20.33
N MET A 193 -11.63 42.62 20.94
CA MET A 193 -11.75 42.91 22.38
C MET A 193 -13.11 43.50 22.79
N LYS A 194 -13.93 43.96 21.83
CA LYS A 194 -15.20 44.61 22.16
C LYS A 194 -16.29 43.59 22.48
N ILE A 195 -17.01 43.85 23.58
CA ILE A 195 -18.25 43.13 23.91
C ILE A 195 -19.38 43.73 23.05
N PRO A 196 -20.11 42.92 22.26
CA PRO A 196 -21.19 43.42 21.44
C PRO A 196 -22.36 43.94 22.30
N PRO A 197 -23.07 44.98 21.85
CA PRO A 197 -24.18 45.56 22.59
C PRO A 197 -25.30 44.51 22.76
N GLY A 198 -25.72 44.28 24.00
CA GLY A 198 -26.76 43.28 24.35
C GLY A 198 -26.24 41.88 24.68
N ALA A 199 -24.92 41.66 24.74
CA ALA A 199 -24.35 40.38 25.14
C ALA A 199 -24.74 40.00 26.59
N PRO A 200 -24.96 38.70 26.88
CA PRO A 200 -25.35 38.23 28.20
C PRO A 200 -24.27 38.61 29.23
N LYS A 201 -24.70 39.25 30.32
CA LYS A 201 -23.82 39.59 31.45
C LYS A 201 -23.69 38.39 32.38
N PRO A 202 -22.54 38.21 33.05
CA PRO A 202 -22.41 37.16 34.04
C PRO A 202 -23.45 37.36 35.14
N LYS A 203 -24.16 36.29 35.50
CA LYS A 203 -25.08 36.29 36.64
C LYS A 203 -24.35 35.73 37.84
N PHE A 204 -24.48 36.43 38.95
CA PHE A 204 -23.93 36.03 40.24
C PHE A 204 -25.08 35.75 41.19
N GLU A 205 -25.06 34.58 41.80
CA GLU A 205 -25.97 34.26 42.90
C GLU A 205 -25.17 34.37 44.20
N THR A 206 -25.64 35.25 45.08
CA THR A 206 -25.04 35.40 46.41
C THR A 206 -25.84 34.56 47.39
N THR A 207 -25.15 33.60 48.01
CA THR A 207 -25.70 32.75 49.06
C THR A 207 -25.16 33.19 50.42
N PHE A 208 -26.00 33.19 51.43
CA PHE A 208 -25.70 33.63 52.79
C PHE A 208 -25.83 32.43 53.73
N LEU A 209 -24.74 32.05 54.38
CA LEU A 209 -24.74 31.08 55.47
C LEU A 209 -25.16 31.80 56.74
N MET A 210 -26.27 31.37 57.33
CA MET A 210 -26.88 31.99 58.50
C MET A 210 -27.13 30.94 59.58
N ARG A 211 -26.97 31.30 60.86
CA ARG A 211 -27.09 30.41 62.01
C ARG A 211 -28.22 30.84 62.95
N LYS A 212 -29.04 29.90 63.39
CA LYS A 212 -30.09 30.11 64.40
C LYS A 212 -30.20 28.87 65.30
N ASN A 213 -30.18 29.06 66.62
CA ASN A 213 -30.27 27.99 67.63
C ASN A 213 -29.29 26.82 67.43
N GLY A 214 -28.05 27.12 67.01
CA GLY A 214 -27.01 26.11 66.77
C GLY A 214 -27.13 25.37 65.43
N VAL A 215 -28.13 25.67 64.60
CA VAL A 215 -28.31 25.12 63.25
C VAL A 215 -27.87 26.13 62.20
N GLU A 216 -27.02 25.72 61.28
CA GLU A 216 -26.58 26.52 60.13
C GLU A 216 -27.38 26.18 58.88
N LYS A 217 -27.78 27.19 58.13
CA LYS A 217 -28.53 27.03 56.88
C LYS A 217 -28.12 28.09 55.86
N VAL A 218 -28.08 27.69 54.59
CA VAL A 218 -27.76 28.56 53.45
C VAL A 218 -29.05 29.17 52.89
N PHE A 219 -29.04 30.48 52.65
CA PHE A 219 -30.15 31.26 52.07
C PHE A 219 -29.69 32.01 50.83
N THR A 220 -30.60 32.26 49.88
CA THR A 220 -30.34 33.12 48.72
C THR A 220 -30.88 34.52 48.97
N LEU A 221 -30.61 35.47 48.08
CA LEU A 221 -31.19 36.82 48.17
C LEU A 221 -32.73 36.81 48.09
N ALA A 222 -33.32 35.82 47.39
CA ALA A 222 -34.76 35.69 47.22
C ALA A 222 -35.46 35.10 48.46
N ASP A 223 -34.76 34.22 49.19
CA ASP A 223 -35.27 33.53 50.38
C ASP A 223 -34.57 34.02 51.66
N TYR A 224 -34.16 35.28 51.69
CA TYR A 224 -33.40 35.83 52.83
C TYR A 224 -34.27 35.83 54.10
N PRO A 225 -33.80 35.26 55.22
CA PRO A 225 -34.63 35.06 56.41
C PRO A 225 -34.76 36.34 57.24
N ASP A 226 -35.65 36.31 58.23
CA ASP A 226 -35.88 37.42 59.16
C ASP A 226 -34.68 37.71 60.09
N SER A 227 -34.75 38.83 60.83
CA SER A 227 -33.70 39.32 61.73
C SER A 227 -33.37 38.42 62.93
N THR A 228 -34.01 37.25 63.05
CA THR A 228 -33.74 36.28 64.12
C THR A 228 -32.59 35.31 63.78
N TRP A 229 -32.06 35.35 62.57
CA TRP A 229 -30.91 34.57 62.11
C TRP A 229 -29.62 35.41 62.14
N GLN A 230 -28.52 34.82 62.61
CA GLN A 230 -27.21 35.48 62.64
C GLN A 230 -26.41 35.16 61.38
N PHE A 231 -25.87 36.19 60.72
CA PHE A 231 -24.99 36.03 59.57
C PHE A 231 -23.67 35.37 59.96
N VAL A 232 -23.22 34.38 59.19
CA VAL A 232 -21.94 33.68 59.38
C VAL A 232 -20.98 33.99 58.24
N ASP A 233 -21.41 33.76 57.00
CA ASP A 233 -20.58 33.95 55.80
C ASP A 233 -21.44 34.19 54.56
N SER A 234 -20.89 34.80 53.51
CA SER A 234 -21.54 34.96 52.22
C SER A 234 -20.65 34.45 51.11
N LYS A 235 -21.19 33.55 50.29
CA LYS A 235 -20.51 33.02 49.12
C LYS A 235 -21.24 33.47 47.86
N THR A 236 -20.57 34.32 47.08
CA THR A 236 -21.02 34.69 45.74
C THR A 236 -20.47 33.69 44.75
N VAL A 237 -21.37 32.97 44.07
CA VAL A 237 -21.01 32.01 43.02
C VAL A 237 -21.55 32.54 41.70
N GLN A 238 -20.69 32.58 40.68
CA GLN A 238 -21.12 32.88 39.33
C GLN A 238 -21.96 31.70 38.81
N THR A 239 -23.24 31.92 38.57
CA THR A 239 -24.18 30.87 38.15
C THR A 239 -24.29 30.74 36.64
N GLU A 240 -24.12 31.85 35.91
CA GLU A 240 -24.03 31.86 34.45
C GLU A 240 -22.84 32.71 34.01
N ALA A 241 -22.00 32.14 33.14
CA ALA A 241 -20.92 32.89 32.50
C ALA A 241 -21.49 33.93 31.52
N GLY A 242 -20.99 35.16 31.62
CA GLY A 242 -21.27 36.20 30.65
C GLY A 242 -20.54 35.96 29.33
N TYR A 243 -20.86 36.78 28.33
CA TYR A 243 -20.13 36.76 27.07
C TYR A 243 -18.67 37.17 27.28
N VAL A 244 -17.75 36.28 26.93
CA VAL A 244 -16.31 36.55 26.91
C VAL A 244 -15.93 36.88 25.47
N PRO A 245 -15.33 38.05 25.19
CA PRO A 245 -14.91 38.38 23.84
C PRO A 245 -13.80 37.42 23.36
N PRO A 246 -13.72 37.12 22.05
CA PRO A 246 -12.72 36.20 21.51
C PRO A 246 -11.28 36.58 21.88
N ILE A 247 -11.02 37.88 22.06
CA ILE A 247 -9.77 38.41 22.58
C ILE A 247 -10.10 39.14 23.89
N HIS A 248 -9.53 38.74 25.03
CA HIS A 248 -9.82 39.37 26.33
C HIS A 248 -8.57 39.76 27.12
N ASP A 249 -7.45 39.05 26.95
CA ASP A 249 -6.24 39.23 27.77
C ASP A 249 -5.08 39.92 27.02
N PHE A 250 -5.37 40.62 25.93
CA PHE A 250 -4.33 41.31 25.16
C PHE A 250 -3.95 42.64 25.82
N ALA A 251 -2.80 42.63 26.50
CA ALA A 251 -2.14 43.81 27.04
C ALA A 251 -0.64 43.77 26.72
N ILE A 252 -0.05 44.93 26.47
CA ILE A 252 1.38 45.10 26.21
C ILE A 252 1.92 46.13 27.19
N GLU A 253 2.85 45.71 28.04
CA GLU A 253 3.51 46.57 29.02
C GLU A 253 4.99 46.73 28.66
N ARG A 254 5.46 47.96 28.48
CA ARG A 254 6.86 48.21 28.14
C ARG A 254 7.76 47.96 29.36
N LEU A 255 8.83 47.18 29.19
CA LEU A 255 9.71 46.80 30.30
C LEU A 255 10.53 47.97 30.88
N SER A 256 10.79 49.02 30.10
CA SER A 256 11.62 50.15 30.53
C SER A 256 10.95 51.04 31.58
N ASP A 257 9.63 51.22 31.49
CA ASP A 257 8.87 52.20 32.29
C ASP A 257 7.56 51.64 32.89
N GLY A 258 7.19 50.40 32.56
CA GLY A 258 5.94 49.78 33.01
C GLY A 258 4.68 50.38 32.36
N GLN A 259 4.83 51.13 31.27
CA GLN A 259 3.70 51.78 30.61
C GLN A 259 2.91 50.77 29.77
N ASP A 260 1.58 50.78 29.92
CA ASP A 260 0.67 50.07 29.01
C ASP A 260 0.62 50.81 27.66
N ILE A 261 1.21 50.18 26.64
CA ILE A 261 1.29 50.70 25.26
C ILE A 261 0.28 50.02 24.32
N THR A 262 -0.67 49.24 24.86
CA THR A 262 -1.62 48.47 24.06
C THR A 262 -2.40 49.35 23.09
N ASN A 263 -2.91 50.49 23.56
CA ASN A 263 -3.67 51.40 22.72
C ASN A 263 -2.80 52.14 21.70
N GLU A 264 -1.53 52.39 22.01
CA GLU A 264 -0.53 52.97 21.10
C GLU A 264 -0.32 52.02 19.91
N VAL A 265 0.03 50.77 20.19
CA VAL A 265 0.25 49.72 19.17
C VAL A 265 -1.00 49.44 18.34
N LEU A 266 -2.18 49.34 18.98
CA LEU A 266 -3.41 48.96 18.28
C LEU A 266 -4.09 50.12 17.52
N SER A 267 -3.74 51.37 17.83
CA SER A 267 -4.32 52.56 17.18
C SER A 267 -3.38 53.19 16.17
N ASP A 268 -2.17 52.65 15.99
CA ASP A 268 -1.23 53.10 14.96
C ASP A 268 -1.83 52.85 13.56
N SER A 269 -1.97 53.94 12.79
CA SER A 269 -2.47 53.91 11.41
C SER A 269 -1.46 53.31 10.41
N GLY A 270 -0.18 53.30 10.77
CA GLY A 270 0.93 52.72 10.03
C GLY A 270 1.03 51.20 10.22
N TYR A 271 2.23 50.67 9.96
CA TYR A 271 2.55 49.28 10.22
C TYR A 271 3.22 49.14 11.59
N THR A 272 3.07 47.99 12.24
CA THR A 272 3.80 47.67 13.47
C THR A 272 4.23 46.22 13.43
N PHE A 273 5.51 45.95 13.69
CA PHE A 273 6.02 44.59 13.85
C PHE A 273 5.97 44.18 15.32
N LEU A 274 5.43 42.99 15.57
CA LEU A 274 5.46 42.33 16.87
C LEU A 274 6.21 41.02 16.76
N LEU A 275 7.35 40.90 17.43
CA LEU A 275 8.08 39.66 17.59
C LEU A 275 7.57 38.94 18.84
N ILE A 276 6.83 37.86 18.65
CA ILE A 276 6.17 37.11 19.71
C ILE A 276 7.07 35.97 20.16
N ALA A 277 7.56 36.02 21.40
CA ALA A 277 8.43 35.01 21.99
C ALA A 277 7.92 34.63 23.38
N PRO A 278 6.97 33.67 23.50
CA PRO A 278 6.37 33.32 24.79
C PRO A 278 7.41 32.98 25.87
N HIS A 279 8.47 32.25 25.50
CA HIS A 279 9.56 31.84 26.40
C HIS A 279 10.91 31.99 25.70
N LEU A 280 11.65 33.04 26.01
CA LEU A 280 12.98 33.30 25.45
C LEU A 280 14.00 32.25 25.88
N GLU A 281 13.81 31.61 27.04
CA GLU A 281 14.68 30.52 27.52
C GLU A 281 14.66 29.29 26.60
N GLN A 282 13.61 29.16 25.79
CA GLN A 282 13.36 28.05 24.87
C GLN A 282 13.15 28.52 23.42
N ALA A 283 13.45 29.79 23.14
CA ALA A 283 13.30 30.35 21.80
C ALA A 283 14.38 29.78 20.87
N ASP A 284 14.01 29.49 19.63
CA ASP A 284 14.93 29.04 18.59
C ASP A 284 15.77 30.24 18.12
N ASP A 285 17.09 30.11 18.24
CA ASP A 285 18.07 31.12 17.86
C ASP A 285 18.65 30.88 16.46
N SER A 286 18.24 29.83 15.73
CA SER A 286 18.88 29.45 14.46
C SER A 286 18.80 30.52 13.35
N ASN A 287 17.75 31.33 13.33
CA ASN A 287 17.49 32.37 12.32
C ASN A 287 17.44 33.79 12.91
N PHE A 288 18.14 34.05 14.02
CA PHE A 288 18.13 35.38 14.66
C PHE A 288 18.55 36.51 13.71
N GLY A 289 19.54 36.28 12.83
CA GLY A 289 19.97 37.30 11.86
C GLY A 289 18.87 37.75 10.88
N ALA A 290 17.84 36.93 10.61
CA ALA A 290 16.69 37.37 9.83
C ALA A 290 15.75 38.27 10.65
N ILE A 291 15.68 38.07 11.97
CA ILE A 291 14.95 38.97 12.88
C ILE A 291 15.64 40.33 12.91
N ASP A 292 16.98 40.34 13.01
CA ASP A 292 17.76 41.57 13.04
C ASP A 292 17.61 42.35 11.72
N GLN A 293 17.65 41.67 10.56
CA GLN A 293 17.35 42.31 9.27
C GLN A 293 15.96 42.94 9.20
N VAL A 294 14.94 42.28 9.77
CA VAL A 294 13.58 42.86 9.85
C VAL A 294 13.58 44.08 10.77
N TYR A 295 14.33 44.03 11.87
CA TYR A 295 14.44 45.16 12.80
C TYR A 295 15.19 46.35 12.18
N GLU A 296 16.31 46.12 11.50
CA GLU A 296 17.06 47.14 10.76
C GLU A 296 16.17 47.80 9.70
N TYR A 297 15.47 47.00 8.89
CA TYR A 297 14.49 47.51 7.93
C TYR A 297 13.39 48.34 8.61
N ALA A 298 12.89 47.90 9.77
CA ALA A 298 11.89 48.63 10.52
C ALA A 298 12.42 49.98 11.03
N GLN A 299 13.69 50.07 11.42
CA GLN A 299 14.34 51.33 11.78
C GLN A 299 14.47 52.27 10.57
N GLU A 300 14.94 51.77 9.43
CA GLU A 300 15.09 52.54 8.19
C GLU A 300 13.76 53.14 7.72
N GLU A 301 12.69 52.33 7.72
CA GLU A 301 11.35 52.73 7.29
C GLU A 301 10.51 53.39 8.41
N HIS A 302 11.10 53.60 9.60
CA HIS A 302 10.44 54.23 10.76
C HIS A 302 9.16 53.50 11.21
N ILE A 303 9.19 52.17 11.19
CA ILE A 303 8.11 51.26 11.58
C ILE A 303 8.35 50.80 13.02
N PRO A 304 7.40 50.98 13.96
CA PRO A 304 7.54 50.45 15.31
C PRO A 304 7.73 48.92 15.35
N PHE A 305 8.69 48.46 16.15
CA PHE A 305 9.00 47.05 16.34
C PHE A 305 9.09 46.75 17.84
N TYR A 306 8.35 45.74 18.31
CA TYR A 306 8.36 45.34 19.73
C TYR A 306 8.48 43.83 19.87
N CYS A 307 9.31 43.35 20.79
CA CYS A 307 9.34 41.95 21.19
C CYS A 307 8.44 41.71 22.40
N LEU A 308 7.43 40.85 22.26
CA LEU A 308 6.49 40.51 23.34
C LEU A 308 6.87 39.16 23.96
N THR A 309 7.08 39.14 25.27
CA THR A 309 7.47 37.92 26.00
C THR A 309 6.81 37.83 27.38
N ALA A 310 6.66 36.60 27.90
CA ALA A 310 6.30 36.33 29.29
C ALA A 310 7.53 35.94 30.14
N SER A 311 8.73 36.02 29.56
CA SER A 311 9.98 35.57 30.18
C SER A 311 10.50 36.59 31.19
N THR A 312 11.32 36.10 32.13
CA THR A 312 11.93 36.97 33.14
C THR A 312 13.04 37.84 32.54
N GLN A 313 13.40 38.94 33.21
CA GLN A 313 14.52 39.81 32.79
C GLN A 313 15.82 39.03 32.58
N LYS A 314 16.07 38.01 33.40
CA LYS A 314 17.25 37.14 33.26
C LYS A 314 17.29 36.41 31.91
N ALA A 315 16.14 35.97 31.42
CA ALA A 315 16.03 35.30 30.13
C ALA A 315 16.18 36.28 28.97
N ILE A 316 15.67 37.50 29.12
CA ILE A 316 15.84 38.58 28.15
C ILE A 316 17.33 38.91 28.00
N THR A 317 18.05 39.18 29.09
CA THR A 317 19.50 39.48 29.02
C THR A 317 20.29 38.33 28.42
N LYS A 318 19.94 37.08 28.75
CA LYS A 318 20.57 35.92 28.11
C LYS A 318 20.31 35.87 26.61
N TRP A 319 19.10 36.22 26.17
CA TRP A 319 18.76 36.26 24.75
C TRP A 319 19.51 37.39 24.04
N GLU A 320 19.56 38.58 24.62
CA GLU A 320 20.37 39.71 24.14
C GLU A 320 21.86 39.32 24.01
N ASP A 321 22.43 38.63 25.00
CA ASP A 321 23.82 38.16 24.98
C ASP A 321 24.08 37.14 23.85
N ILE A 322 23.09 36.32 23.49
CA ILE A 322 23.21 35.28 22.46
C ILE A 322 23.03 35.86 21.07
N THR A 323 21.99 36.69 20.87
CA THR A 323 21.58 37.14 19.53
C THR A 323 22.09 38.54 19.19
N GLY A 324 22.53 39.32 20.17
CA GLY A 324 22.84 40.74 19.96
C GLY A 324 21.58 41.60 19.74
N ALA A 325 20.43 41.16 20.27
CA ALA A 325 19.16 41.85 20.04
C ALA A 325 19.15 43.28 20.62
N GLU A 326 18.86 44.27 19.79
CA GLU A 326 18.73 45.69 20.19
C GLU A 326 17.28 46.19 20.19
N TYR A 327 16.32 45.34 19.83
CA TYR A 327 14.90 45.70 19.78
C TYR A 327 14.27 45.80 21.18
N PRO A 328 13.26 46.67 21.37
CA PRO A 328 12.64 46.86 22.67
C PRO A 328 11.75 45.68 23.08
N PHE A 329 11.96 45.17 24.29
CA PHE A 329 11.13 44.12 24.89
C PHE A 329 9.95 44.70 25.66
N CYS A 330 8.82 43.99 25.60
CA CYS A 330 7.58 44.27 26.33
C CYS A 330 7.04 42.97 26.95
N THR A 331 6.37 43.11 28.08
CA THR A 331 5.73 42.00 28.79
C THR A 331 4.31 41.82 28.30
N ALA A 332 3.89 40.57 28.12
CA ALA A 332 2.52 40.17 27.80
C ALA A 332 2.21 38.78 28.36
N ASP A 333 0.94 38.46 28.53
CA ASP A 333 0.49 37.18 29.09
C ASP A 333 0.92 35.97 28.22
N GLU A 334 1.42 34.92 28.87
CA GLU A 334 1.95 33.71 28.23
C GLU A 334 0.89 33.01 27.36
N THR A 335 -0.32 32.87 27.88
CA THR A 335 -1.43 32.19 27.20
C THR A 335 -1.83 32.96 25.96
N THR A 336 -1.84 34.29 26.07
CA THR A 336 -2.07 35.22 24.96
C THR A 336 -1.01 35.06 23.88
N LEU A 337 0.28 35.09 24.23
CA LEU A 337 1.38 34.95 23.27
C LEU A 337 1.35 33.60 22.54
N LYS A 338 1.11 32.51 23.27
CA LYS A 338 0.93 31.17 22.68
C LYS A 338 -0.26 31.15 21.72
N THR A 339 -1.35 31.85 22.05
CA THR A 339 -2.54 31.95 21.20
C THR A 339 -2.30 32.81 19.96
N ILE A 340 -1.49 33.86 20.07
CA ILE A 340 -1.13 34.72 18.94
C ILE A 340 -0.40 33.91 17.87
N ILE A 341 0.65 33.14 18.19
CA ILE A 341 1.41 32.42 17.16
C ILE A 341 1.96 31.08 17.66
N ARG A 342 2.04 30.10 16.76
CA ARG A 342 2.60 28.76 17.05
C ARG A 342 4.09 28.73 16.65
N SER A 343 4.86 29.68 17.16
CA SER A 343 6.29 29.83 16.88
C SER A 343 6.94 30.55 18.05
N ASN A 344 8.20 30.22 18.35
CA ASN A 344 8.97 30.84 19.42
C ASN A 344 10.43 31.04 18.98
N PRO A 345 10.82 32.22 18.48
CA PRO A 345 9.99 33.42 18.30
C PRO A 345 9.12 33.33 17.03
N GLY A 346 8.16 34.23 16.86
CA GLY A 346 7.36 34.33 15.63
C GLY A 346 6.99 35.77 15.34
N LEU A 347 6.96 36.16 14.07
CA LEU A 347 6.75 37.55 13.68
C LEU A 347 5.29 37.80 13.29
N VAL A 348 4.73 38.94 13.71
CA VAL A 348 3.38 39.39 13.37
C VAL A 348 3.46 40.82 12.84
N LEU A 349 2.82 41.09 11.70
CA LEU A 349 2.69 42.42 11.13
C LEU A 349 1.26 42.93 11.35
N LEU A 350 1.15 44.07 12.01
CA LEU A 350 -0.10 44.79 12.22
C LEU A 350 -0.21 46.00 11.28
N LYS A 351 -1.45 46.39 10.98
CA LYS A 351 -1.79 47.69 10.38
C LYS A 351 -3.14 48.16 10.91
N ASN A 352 -3.20 49.33 11.55
CA ASN A 352 -4.44 49.83 12.18
C ASN A 352 -5.11 48.79 13.09
N GLY A 353 -4.31 48.14 13.94
CA GLY A 353 -4.74 47.06 14.85
C GLY A 353 -5.15 45.74 14.17
N THR A 354 -5.02 45.64 12.84
CA THR A 354 -5.40 44.44 12.06
C THR A 354 -4.17 43.59 11.75
N ILE A 355 -4.26 42.29 11.99
CA ILE A 355 -3.19 41.34 11.67
C ILE A 355 -3.13 41.16 10.15
N ILE A 356 -2.07 41.64 9.52
CA ILE A 356 -1.89 41.57 8.07
C ILE A 356 -1.17 40.29 7.67
N ARG A 357 -0.13 39.90 8.43
CA ARG A 357 0.68 38.72 8.13
C ARG A 357 1.37 38.17 9.38
N LYS A 358 1.76 36.90 9.31
CA LYS A 358 2.40 36.15 10.39
C LYS A 358 3.47 35.24 9.81
N TRP A 359 4.58 35.06 10.50
CA TRP A 359 5.66 34.18 10.09
C TRP A 359 6.16 33.33 11.25
N SER A 360 6.49 32.07 10.92
CA SER A 360 7.28 31.21 11.81
C SER A 360 8.72 31.71 11.82
N HIS A 361 9.47 31.38 12.86
CA HIS A 361 10.92 31.60 12.92
C HIS A 361 11.64 31.05 11.67
N ASN A 362 11.16 29.93 11.10
CA ASN A 362 11.75 29.28 9.93
C ASN A 362 11.31 29.87 8.58
N ASP A 363 10.46 30.90 8.57
CA ASP A 363 9.87 31.49 7.36
C ASP A 363 9.86 33.02 7.44
N LEU A 364 10.79 33.61 8.20
CA LEU A 364 10.89 35.06 8.35
C LEU A 364 11.20 35.74 7.00
N PRO A 365 10.73 36.99 6.79
CA PRO A 365 11.09 37.77 5.61
C PRO A 365 12.61 37.92 5.50
N LYS A 366 13.14 37.77 4.30
CA LYS A 366 14.57 37.92 4.02
C LYS A 366 14.87 39.31 3.46
N SER A 367 16.13 39.74 3.50
CA SER A 367 16.62 40.99 2.89
C SER A 367 16.05 41.25 1.49
N ASP A 368 15.98 40.23 0.64
CA ASP A 368 15.53 40.36 -0.75
C ASP A 368 14.03 40.69 -0.88
N GLU A 369 13.24 40.34 0.14
CA GLU A 369 11.80 40.63 0.22
C GLU A 369 11.52 41.99 0.87
N LEU A 370 12.52 42.59 1.55
CA LEU A 370 12.45 43.85 2.29
C LEU A 370 13.19 44.99 1.57
N ASN A 371 12.94 45.15 0.27
CA ASN A 371 13.68 46.08 -0.59
C ASN A 371 12.91 47.36 -0.97
N ALA A 372 11.69 47.54 -0.44
CA ALA A 372 10.84 48.70 -0.69
C ALA A 372 9.87 48.92 0.49
N PRO A 373 9.17 50.06 0.57
CA PRO A 373 8.15 50.29 1.61
C PRO A 373 7.04 49.23 1.59
N LEU A 374 6.60 48.77 2.76
CA LEU A 374 5.63 47.67 2.94
C LEU A 374 4.31 47.83 2.15
N GLN A 375 3.88 49.06 1.84
CA GLN A 375 2.67 49.32 1.04
C GLN A 375 2.80 48.79 -0.39
N GLN A 376 4.03 48.76 -0.93
CA GLN A 376 4.32 48.33 -2.29
C GLN A 376 4.55 46.82 -2.36
N LEU A 377 5.12 46.24 -1.29
CA LEU A 377 5.44 44.83 -1.19
C LEU A 377 4.21 43.95 -0.95
N ASP A 378 4.28 42.69 -1.40
CA ASP A 378 3.23 41.70 -1.16
C ASP A 378 3.16 41.25 0.31
N ILE A 379 4.27 41.39 1.06
CA ILE A 379 4.33 41.08 2.48
C ILE A 379 3.52 42.04 3.35
N GLY A 380 3.30 43.28 2.90
CA GLY A 380 2.48 44.28 3.60
C GLY A 380 1.00 44.23 3.23
N LYS A 381 0.56 43.25 2.44
CA LYS A 381 -0.84 43.02 2.06
C LYS A 381 -1.36 41.73 2.68
N ILE A 382 -2.67 41.71 2.98
CA ILE A 382 -3.34 40.49 3.43
C ILE A 382 -3.26 39.46 2.29
N PRO A 383 -2.78 38.22 2.54
CA PRO A 383 -2.74 37.18 1.54
C PRO A 383 -4.12 36.96 0.89
N THR A 384 -4.16 36.88 -0.43
CA THR A 384 -5.41 36.61 -1.20
C THR A 384 -5.78 35.13 -1.22
N ASP A 385 -4.99 34.26 -0.57
CA ASP A 385 -5.24 32.83 -0.48
C ASP A 385 -6.56 32.55 0.23
N SER A 386 -7.58 32.21 -0.55
CA SER A 386 -8.89 31.86 -0.02
C SER A 386 -8.83 30.52 0.73
N VAL A 387 -9.52 30.42 1.87
CA VAL A 387 -9.67 29.17 2.63
C VAL A 387 -10.13 28.00 1.73
N PRO A 388 -11.09 28.18 0.79
CA PRO A 388 -11.44 27.15 -0.19
C PRO A 388 -10.27 26.68 -1.07
N SER A 389 -9.38 27.57 -1.49
CA SER A 389 -8.20 27.21 -2.29
C SER A 389 -7.25 26.31 -1.50
N LYS A 390 -7.00 26.63 -0.22
CA LYS A 390 -6.18 25.79 0.68
C LYS A 390 -6.81 24.42 0.90
N ILE A 391 -8.11 24.37 1.19
CA ILE A 391 -8.87 23.12 1.33
C ILE A 391 -8.78 22.29 0.05
N LEU A 392 -8.97 22.91 -1.12
CA LEU A 392 -8.89 22.24 -2.41
C LEU A 392 -7.48 21.65 -2.64
N ARG A 393 -6.40 22.39 -2.34
CA ARG A 393 -5.03 21.88 -2.43
C ARG A 393 -4.83 20.63 -1.57
N ILE A 394 -5.32 20.65 -0.32
CA ILE A 394 -5.22 19.49 0.58
C ILE A 394 -6.05 18.31 0.07
N LEU A 395 -7.28 18.54 -0.41
CA LEU A 395 -8.11 17.50 -1.00
C LEU A 395 -7.49 16.92 -2.28
N LEU A 396 -6.89 17.75 -3.13
CA LEU A 396 -6.17 17.31 -4.32
C LEU A 396 -4.91 16.54 -3.96
N TRP A 397 -4.20 16.94 -2.91
CA TRP A 397 -3.00 16.23 -2.48
C TRP A 397 -3.32 14.91 -1.82
N PHE A 398 -4.35 14.83 -0.97
CA PHE A 398 -4.65 13.65 -0.17
C PHE A 398 -5.76 12.77 -0.75
N ALA A 399 -6.91 13.35 -1.08
CA ALA A 399 -8.09 12.59 -1.50
C ALA A 399 -8.01 12.13 -2.96
N LEU A 400 -7.42 12.93 -3.86
CA LEU A 400 -7.30 12.55 -5.28
C LEU A 400 -6.43 11.30 -5.49
N PRO A 401 -5.21 11.16 -4.92
CA PRO A 401 -4.43 9.93 -5.08
C PRO A 401 -5.15 8.71 -4.52
N LEU A 402 -5.82 8.84 -3.36
CA LEU A 402 -6.62 7.75 -2.79
C LEU A 402 -7.81 7.39 -3.67
N PHE A 403 -8.49 8.39 -4.25
CA PHE A 403 -9.59 8.19 -5.19
C PHE A 403 -9.11 7.45 -6.45
N LEU A 404 -8.03 7.94 -7.08
CA LEU A 404 -7.42 7.31 -8.25
C LEU A 404 -6.97 5.88 -7.95
N LEU A 405 -6.36 5.65 -6.79
CA LEU A 405 -5.99 4.32 -6.34
C LEU A 405 -7.22 3.41 -6.19
N THR A 406 -8.32 3.89 -5.60
CA THR A 406 -9.55 3.09 -5.52
C THR A 406 -10.17 2.80 -6.87
N VAL A 407 -10.16 3.76 -7.80
CA VAL A 407 -10.66 3.55 -9.16
C VAL A 407 -9.79 2.52 -9.86
N ALA A 408 -8.47 2.66 -9.83
CA ALA A 408 -7.53 1.72 -10.42
C ALA A 408 -7.65 0.31 -9.82
N ASP A 409 -7.71 0.20 -8.49
CA ASP A 409 -7.91 -1.08 -7.79
C ASP A 409 -9.26 -1.71 -8.15
N ARG A 410 -10.31 -0.91 -8.27
CA ARG A 410 -11.65 -1.40 -8.66
C ARG A 410 -11.70 -1.83 -10.11
N MET A 411 -11.08 -1.09 -11.02
CA MET A 411 -10.94 -1.47 -12.42
C MET A 411 -10.10 -2.75 -12.55
N TRP A 412 -9.05 -2.90 -11.74
CA TRP A 412 -8.21 -4.10 -11.73
C TRP A 412 -8.89 -5.32 -11.09
N ALA A 413 -9.61 -5.10 -9.98
CA ALA A 413 -10.45 -6.13 -9.36
C ALA A 413 -11.62 -6.51 -10.28
N TRP A 414 -12.16 -5.57 -11.04
CA TRP A 414 -13.20 -5.82 -12.04
C TRP A 414 -12.66 -6.56 -13.25
N THR A 415 -11.46 -6.24 -13.76
CA THR A 415 -10.81 -7.03 -14.82
C THR A 415 -10.41 -8.43 -14.33
N ARG A 416 -9.92 -8.58 -13.09
CA ARG A 416 -9.71 -9.90 -12.48
C ARG A 416 -11.01 -10.65 -12.25
N TRP A 417 -12.07 -9.97 -11.85
CA TRP A 417 -13.40 -10.56 -11.70
C TRP A 417 -13.99 -10.94 -13.04
N LEU A 418 -13.80 -10.15 -14.09
CA LEU A 418 -14.18 -10.48 -15.47
C LEU A 418 -13.39 -11.70 -15.96
N LYS A 419 -12.06 -11.76 -15.73
CA LYS A 419 -11.23 -12.94 -15.99
C LYS A 419 -11.69 -14.16 -15.20
N GLN A 420 -12.03 -14.01 -13.92
CA GLN A 420 -12.60 -15.08 -13.09
C GLN A 420 -14.02 -15.48 -13.53
N LYS A 421 -14.80 -14.55 -14.08
CA LYS A 421 -16.15 -14.83 -14.60
C LYS A 421 -16.08 -15.50 -15.96
N GLU A 422 -15.09 -15.16 -16.79
CA GLU A 422 -14.67 -15.92 -17.97
C GLU A 422 -14.22 -17.34 -17.56
N ASP A 423 -13.41 -17.48 -16.52
CA ASP A 423 -13.01 -18.77 -15.97
C ASP A 423 -14.15 -19.52 -15.25
N SER A 424 -15.21 -18.85 -14.78
CA SER A 424 -16.38 -19.45 -14.12
C SER A 424 -17.49 -19.87 -15.09
N ASN A 425 -17.45 -19.40 -16.35
CA ASN A 425 -18.49 -19.68 -17.31
C ASN A 425 -18.25 -21.08 -17.90
N LYS A 426 -19.06 -22.08 -17.52
CA LYS A 426 -18.92 -23.49 -17.98
C LYS A 426 -18.81 -23.63 -19.51
N ILE A 427 -19.42 -22.72 -20.26
CA ILE A 427 -19.36 -22.66 -21.72
C ILE A 427 -17.98 -22.18 -22.20
N TYR A 428 -17.41 -21.17 -21.55
CA TYR A 428 -16.08 -20.65 -21.84
C TYR A 428 -14.98 -21.61 -21.37
N GLN A 429 -15.15 -22.30 -20.23
CA GLN A 429 -14.30 -23.42 -19.85
C GLN A 429 -14.38 -24.58 -20.85
N ARG A 430 -15.57 -24.92 -21.37
CA ARG A 430 -15.70 -25.93 -22.44
C ARG A 430 -15.01 -25.48 -23.74
N LEU A 431 -15.08 -24.21 -24.10
CA LEU A 431 -14.43 -23.64 -25.29
C LEU A 431 -12.91 -23.54 -25.13
N LYS A 432 -12.40 -23.10 -23.97
CA LYS A 432 -10.98 -23.03 -23.62
C LYS A 432 -10.38 -24.42 -23.45
N ARG A 433 -11.09 -25.35 -22.82
CA ARG A 433 -10.71 -26.78 -22.73
C ARG A 433 -10.71 -27.47 -24.11
N LYS A 434 -11.55 -27.02 -25.05
CA LYS A 434 -11.46 -27.44 -26.46
C LYS A 434 -10.22 -26.88 -27.18
N LYS A 435 -9.71 -25.74 -26.72
CA LYS A 435 -8.53 -25.05 -27.29
C LYS A 435 -7.20 -25.43 -26.60
N LYS A 436 -7.24 -26.01 -25.41
CA LYS A 436 -6.09 -26.36 -24.55
C LYS A 436 -6.05 -27.86 -24.21
N MET A 437 -6.25 -28.73 -25.21
CA MET A 437 -5.92 -30.16 -25.05
C MET A 437 -4.46 -30.35 -25.47
N ARG A 438 -3.66 -31.00 -24.63
CA ARG A 438 -2.31 -31.45 -24.97
C ARG A 438 -2.33 -32.23 -26.28
N LYS A 439 -1.31 -32.01 -27.12
CA LYS A 439 -1.20 -32.70 -28.39
C LYS A 439 -0.88 -34.16 -28.11
N LYS A 440 -1.81 -35.04 -28.45
CA LYS A 440 -1.57 -36.49 -28.37
C LYS A 440 -0.68 -36.91 -29.53
N ILE A 441 0.41 -37.62 -29.28
CA ILE A 441 1.37 -38.00 -30.33
C ILE A 441 1.79 -39.45 -30.19
N VAL A 442 1.80 -40.19 -31.29
CA VAL A 442 2.44 -41.51 -31.38
C VAL A 442 3.58 -41.40 -32.40
N ALA A 443 4.82 -41.49 -31.91
CA ALA A 443 6.03 -41.43 -32.70
C ALA A 443 6.62 -42.82 -32.85
N GLY A 444 6.93 -43.28 -34.07
CA GLY A 444 7.60 -44.55 -34.33
C GLY A 444 9.09 -44.32 -34.56
N ASN A 445 9.94 -44.87 -33.71
CA ASN A 445 11.40 -44.87 -33.88
C ASN A 445 11.82 -46.20 -34.51
N TRP A 446 12.17 -46.18 -35.79
CA TRP A 446 12.55 -47.39 -36.52
C TRP A 446 13.89 -47.96 -36.08
N LYS A 447 14.75 -47.11 -35.49
CA LYS A 447 16.12 -47.44 -35.13
C LYS A 447 16.87 -47.94 -36.37
N MET A 448 17.98 -48.66 -36.17
CA MET A 448 18.77 -49.24 -37.25
C MET A 448 18.09 -50.48 -37.89
N ASN A 449 16.93 -50.30 -38.52
CA ASN A 449 16.16 -51.34 -39.21
C ASN A 449 15.76 -50.91 -40.63
N LEU A 450 15.37 -51.91 -41.43
CA LEU A 450 14.87 -51.80 -42.82
C LEU A 450 15.91 -51.28 -43.81
N ASN A 451 16.03 -51.95 -44.96
CA ASN A 451 16.73 -51.34 -46.10
C ASN A 451 15.88 -50.22 -46.73
N LEU A 452 16.44 -49.49 -47.71
CA LEU A 452 15.77 -48.35 -48.33
C LEU A 452 14.39 -48.73 -48.91
N GLN A 453 14.32 -49.84 -49.64
CA GLN A 453 13.11 -50.29 -50.31
C GLN A 453 12.03 -50.72 -49.32
N GLU A 454 12.41 -51.46 -48.27
CA GLU A 454 11.53 -51.87 -47.18
C GLU A 454 10.98 -50.67 -46.41
N GLY A 455 11.83 -49.69 -46.09
CA GLY A 455 11.42 -48.47 -45.40
C GLY A 455 10.44 -47.64 -46.22
N VAL A 456 10.70 -47.46 -47.53
CA VAL A 456 9.78 -46.77 -48.44
C VAL A 456 8.45 -47.55 -48.59
N ALA A 457 8.49 -48.88 -48.63
CA ALA A 457 7.30 -49.71 -48.69
C ALA A 457 6.44 -49.55 -47.43
N LEU A 458 7.05 -49.62 -46.25
CA LEU A 458 6.37 -49.41 -44.96
C LEU A 458 5.78 -47.99 -44.85
N ALA A 459 6.53 -46.97 -45.29
CA ALA A 459 6.03 -45.59 -45.30
C ALA A 459 4.81 -45.42 -46.20
N LYS A 460 4.81 -46.03 -47.40
CA LYS A 460 3.65 -46.04 -48.31
C LYS A 460 2.45 -46.76 -47.70
N GLU A 461 2.68 -47.91 -47.07
CA GLU A 461 1.64 -48.69 -46.40
C GLU A 461 0.99 -47.87 -45.27
N LEU A 462 1.80 -47.26 -44.39
CA LEU A 462 1.33 -46.38 -43.32
C LEU A 462 0.60 -45.16 -43.86
N ASN A 463 1.15 -44.51 -44.89
CA ASN A 463 0.53 -43.35 -45.51
C ASN A 463 -0.85 -43.69 -46.09
N ALA A 464 -0.98 -44.82 -46.78
CA ALA A 464 -2.26 -45.29 -47.30
C ALA A 464 -3.25 -45.59 -46.18
N ALA A 465 -2.82 -46.33 -45.14
CA ALA A 465 -3.68 -46.71 -44.02
C ALA A 465 -4.19 -45.50 -43.21
N LEU A 466 -3.31 -44.54 -42.92
CA LEU A 466 -3.64 -43.35 -42.11
C LEU A 466 -4.29 -42.22 -42.91
N THR A 467 -4.14 -42.20 -44.24
CA THR A 467 -4.91 -41.31 -45.11
C THR A 467 -6.34 -41.83 -45.31
N ALA A 468 -6.50 -43.15 -45.46
CA ALA A 468 -7.82 -43.77 -45.53
C ALA A 468 -8.62 -43.60 -44.23
N GLU A 469 -7.93 -43.67 -43.09
CA GLU A 469 -8.55 -43.47 -41.79
C GLU A 469 -7.71 -42.52 -40.93
N LYS A 470 -8.10 -41.23 -40.96
CA LYS A 470 -7.34 -40.16 -40.30
C LYS A 470 -7.19 -40.42 -38.79
N PRO A 471 -5.97 -40.36 -38.23
CA PRO A 471 -5.74 -40.61 -36.82
C PRO A 471 -6.30 -39.49 -35.91
N ASN A 472 -6.66 -39.86 -34.68
CA ASN A 472 -7.13 -38.93 -33.63
C ASN A 472 -5.99 -38.33 -32.80
N CYS A 473 -4.74 -38.57 -33.22
CA CYS A 473 -3.51 -38.05 -32.62
C CYS A 473 -2.54 -37.63 -33.73
N GLY A 474 -1.51 -36.87 -33.38
CA GLY A 474 -0.35 -36.69 -34.26
C GLY A 474 0.38 -38.02 -34.41
N VAL A 475 0.83 -38.30 -35.63
CA VAL A 475 1.66 -39.48 -35.93
C VAL A 475 2.98 -38.98 -36.47
N ILE A 476 4.08 -39.52 -35.96
CA ILE A 476 5.43 -39.21 -36.44
C ILE A 476 6.12 -40.53 -36.74
N ILE A 477 6.88 -40.60 -37.83
CA ILE A 477 7.84 -41.68 -38.05
C ILE A 477 9.24 -41.09 -38.09
N CYS A 478 10.13 -41.66 -37.30
CA CYS A 478 11.54 -41.34 -37.24
C CYS A 478 12.31 -42.49 -37.88
N THR A 479 13.06 -42.18 -38.93
CA THR A 479 13.71 -43.19 -39.77
C THR A 479 15.23 -43.00 -39.77
N PRO A 480 16.00 -44.05 -40.12
CA PRO A 480 17.40 -43.89 -40.48
C PRO A 480 17.59 -42.85 -41.58
N PHE A 481 18.76 -42.20 -41.58
CA PHE A 481 19.07 -41.12 -42.53
C PHE A 481 18.89 -41.52 -44.00
N ILE A 482 19.17 -42.79 -44.32
CA ILE A 482 19.08 -43.31 -45.71
C ILE A 482 17.66 -43.23 -46.28
N HIS A 483 16.62 -43.21 -45.43
CA HIS A 483 15.23 -43.22 -45.85
C HIS A 483 14.63 -41.83 -45.98
N LEU A 484 15.16 -40.82 -45.29
CA LEU A 484 14.50 -39.53 -45.06
C LEU A 484 13.97 -38.88 -46.34
N ALA A 485 14.83 -38.67 -47.35
CA ALA A 485 14.44 -38.01 -48.59
C ALA A 485 13.39 -38.83 -49.37
N SER A 486 13.60 -40.14 -49.50
CA SER A 486 12.67 -41.01 -50.25
C SER A 486 11.33 -41.20 -49.53
N VAL A 487 11.32 -41.18 -48.20
CA VAL A 487 10.08 -41.26 -47.41
C VAL A 487 9.33 -39.93 -47.50
N ALA A 488 10.01 -38.79 -47.48
CA ALA A 488 9.37 -37.49 -47.61
C ALA A 488 8.56 -37.35 -48.91
N ASP A 489 9.06 -37.90 -50.02
CA ASP A 489 8.39 -37.85 -51.33
C ASP A 489 7.09 -38.66 -51.40
N VAL A 490 6.93 -39.69 -50.57
CA VAL A 490 5.79 -40.63 -50.65
C VAL A 490 4.76 -40.43 -49.55
N LEU A 491 5.07 -39.58 -48.57
CA LEU A 491 4.33 -39.44 -47.33
C LEU A 491 3.54 -38.14 -47.33
N ASN A 492 2.24 -38.21 -47.01
CA ASN A 492 1.44 -37.02 -46.78
C ASN A 492 1.82 -36.42 -45.42
N GLN A 493 2.64 -35.37 -45.44
CA GLN A 493 3.15 -34.74 -44.23
C GLN A 493 2.10 -33.99 -43.39
N ASP A 494 0.89 -33.79 -43.92
CA ASP A 494 -0.25 -33.28 -43.15
C ASP A 494 -0.90 -34.37 -42.27
N VAL A 495 -0.60 -35.65 -42.56
CA VAL A 495 -1.13 -36.82 -41.84
C VAL A 495 -0.05 -37.43 -40.93
N ILE A 496 1.16 -37.59 -41.46
CA ILE A 496 2.28 -38.22 -40.75
C ILE A 496 3.47 -37.27 -40.76
N GLY A 497 4.00 -36.90 -39.61
CA GLY A 497 5.26 -36.16 -39.51
C GLY A 497 6.45 -37.07 -39.80
N LEU A 498 7.46 -36.53 -40.48
CA LEU A 498 8.74 -37.22 -40.70
C LEU A 498 9.81 -36.68 -39.76
N GLY A 499 10.62 -37.56 -39.17
CA GLY A 499 11.75 -37.18 -38.36
C GLY A 499 13.00 -38.02 -38.59
N ALA A 500 14.14 -37.47 -38.17
CA ALA A 500 15.41 -38.20 -38.10
C ALA A 500 15.63 -38.78 -36.69
N GLU A 501 16.52 -39.77 -36.59
CA GLU A 501 16.87 -40.42 -35.33
C GLU A 501 18.04 -39.74 -34.57
N ASN A 502 18.74 -38.80 -35.22
CA ASN A 502 19.80 -37.97 -34.62
C ASN A 502 20.11 -36.75 -35.53
N CYS A 503 20.91 -35.80 -35.04
CA CYS A 503 21.69 -34.87 -35.85
C CYS A 503 23.03 -34.53 -35.16
N ALA A 504 23.94 -33.90 -35.90
CA ALA A 504 25.26 -33.50 -35.42
C ALA A 504 25.19 -32.29 -34.47
N ASP A 505 26.18 -32.17 -33.57
CA ASP A 505 26.43 -31.00 -32.72
C ASP A 505 27.26 -29.91 -33.43
N LYS A 506 27.24 -29.91 -34.77
CA LYS A 506 28.00 -29.03 -35.65
C LYS A 506 27.14 -28.63 -36.85
N GLU A 507 27.24 -27.38 -37.28
CA GLU A 507 26.51 -26.89 -38.46
C GLU A 507 26.97 -27.56 -39.76
N LYS A 508 28.30 -27.65 -39.94
CA LYS A 508 28.99 -28.26 -41.09
C LYS A 508 30.47 -28.44 -40.77
N GLY A 509 31.19 -29.24 -41.56
CA GLY A 509 32.65 -29.33 -41.49
C GLY A 509 33.18 -30.75 -41.66
N ALA A 510 34.41 -30.97 -41.18
CA ALA A 510 35.12 -32.24 -41.27
C ALA A 510 34.65 -33.25 -40.20
N PHE A 511 33.37 -33.63 -40.26
CA PHE A 511 32.73 -34.58 -39.34
C PHE A 511 32.20 -35.78 -40.15
N THR A 512 33.12 -36.56 -40.72
CA THR A 512 32.79 -37.67 -41.63
C THR A 512 31.85 -38.67 -40.95
N GLY A 513 30.69 -38.91 -41.56
CA GLY A 513 29.66 -39.83 -41.06
C GLY A 513 28.53 -39.15 -40.29
N GLU A 514 28.69 -37.89 -39.88
CA GLU A 514 27.64 -37.12 -39.21
C GLU A 514 26.72 -36.42 -40.21
N VAL A 515 25.47 -36.19 -39.79
CA VAL A 515 24.44 -35.48 -40.57
C VAL A 515 24.00 -34.24 -39.79
N SER A 516 24.21 -33.05 -40.35
CA SER A 516 23.86 -31.80 -39.67
C SER A 516 22.34 -31.59 -39.61
N ALA A 517 21.89 -30.74 -38.67
CA ALA A 517 20.48 -30.36 -38.57
C ALA A 517 19.94 -29.74 -39.87
N GLU A 518 20.77 -28.95 -40.57
CA GLU A 518 20.42 -28.36 -41.88
C GLU A 518 20.22 -29.45 -42.94
N MET A 519 21.08 -30.47 -42.98
CA MET A 519 20.94 -31.61 -43.89
C MET A 519 19.64 -32.37 -43.61
N VAL A 520 19.34 -32.65 -42.34
CA VAL A 520 18.06 -33.29 -41.94
C VAL A 520 16.88 -32.46 -42.41
N LYS A 521 16.90 -31.14 -42.16
CA LYS A 521 15.80 -30.25 -42.58
C LYS A 521 15.59 -30.27 -44.09
N SER A 522 16.67 -30.31 -44.88
CA SER A 522 16.60 -30.28 -46.34
C SER A 522 15.90 -31.50 -46.96
N THR A 523 15.76 -32.62 -46.24
CA THR A 523 15.01 -33.78 -46.72
C THR A 523 13.50 -33.60 -46.60
N GLY A 524 13.03 -32.53 -45.97
CA GLY A 524 11.63 -32.35 -45.60
C GLY A 524 11.27 -32.93 -44.22
N ALA A 525 12.24 -33.35 -43.42
CA ALA A 525 11.99 -33.74 -42.04
C ALA A 525 11.50 -32.54 -41.20
N GLN A 526 10.60 -32.82 -40.28
CA GLN A 526 10.01 -31.84 -39.35
C GLN A 526 10.47 -32.06 -37.91
N TYR A 527 10.94 -33.27 -37.60
CA TYR A 527 11.31 -33.70 -36.25
C TYR A 527 12.72 -34.30 -36.22
N VAL A 528 13.33 -34.33 -35.04
CA VAL A 528 14.56 -35.10 -34.78
C VAL A 528 14.53 -35.65 -33.36
N ILE A 529 14.87 -36.93 -33.20
CA ILE A 529 15.09 -37.54 -31.89
C ILE A 529 16.49 -37.16 -31.40
N LEU A 530 16.59 -36.70 -30.15
CA LEU A 530 17.86 -36.39 -29.50
C LEU A 530 17.88 -36.96 -28.08
N GLY A 531 19.04 -37.42 -27.63
CA GLY A 531 19.22 -37.95 -26.28
C GLY A 531 18.63 -39.34 -26.06
N HIS A 532 18.30 -40.09 -27.11
CA HIS A 532 17.82 -41.47 -26.98
C HIS A 532 18.82 -42.32 -26.18
N SER A 533 18.31 -43.17 -25.31
CA SER A 533 19.10 -44.03 -24.40
C SER A 533 20.28 -44.75 -25.08
N GLU A 534 20.05 -45.39 -26.24
CA GLU A 534 21.09 -46.07 -27.03
C GLU A 534 22.23 -45.13 -27.48
N ARG A 535 21.93 -43.85 -27.74
CA ARG A 535 22.95 -42.86 -28.10
C ARG A 535 23.79 -42.42 -26.89
N ARG A 536 23.15 -42.25 -25.73
CA ARG A 536 23.86 -41.97 -24.47
C ARG A 536 24.78 -43.13 -24.10
N GLN A 537 24.29 -44.37 -24.21
CA GLN A 537 25.03 -45.56 -23.81
C GLN A 537 26.12 -45.99 -24.79
N TYR A 538 25.82 -46.05 -26.08
CA TYR A 538 26.76 -46.63 -27.07
C TYR A 538 27.64 -45.58 -27.76
N TYR A 539 27.19 -44.33 -27.81
CA TYR A 539 27.84 -43.26 -28.56
C TYR A 539 28.23 -42.06 -27.70
N ASN A 540 28.03 -42.15 -26.38
CA ASN A 540 28.44 -41.15 -25.39
C ASN A 540 27.91 -39.74 -25.69
N ASP A 541 26.64 -39.64 -26.08
CA ASP A 541 25.96 -38.33 -26.13
C ASP A 541 25.86 -37.77 -24.69
N THR A 542 26.53 -36.63 -24.45
CA THR A 542 26.63 -35.94 -23.14
C THR A 542 25.62 -34.81 -23.04
N PRO A 543 25.29 -34.30 -21.83
CA PRO A 543 24.41 -33.15 -21.70
C PRO A 543 24.84 -31.94 -22.53
N GLU A 544 26.14 -31.68 -22.61
CA GLU A 544 26.73 -30.57 -23.35
C GLU A 544 26.58 -30.76 -24.87
N THR A 545 26.86 -31.95 -25.39
CA THR A 545 26.69 -32.22 -26.84
C THR A 545 25.22 -32.22 -27.23
N LEU A 546 24.34 -32.72 -26.36
CA LEU A 546 22.89 -32.71 -26.58
C LEU A 546 22.32 -31.29 -26.57
N LYS A 547 22.78 -30.42 -25.68
CA LYS A 547 22.42 -29.00 -25.67
C LYS A 547 22.71 -28.36 -27.03
N GLU A 548 23.91 -28.59 -27.56
CA GLU A 548 24.31 -28.03 -28.86
C GLU A 548 23.45 -28.57 -30.00
N LYS A 549 23.19 -29.90 -30.03
CA LYS A 549 22.29 -30.52 -31.00
C LYS A 549 20.88 -29.92 -30.96
N VAL A 550 20.33 -29.71 -29.76
CA VAL A 550 19.00 -29.10 -29.58
C VAL A 550 18.95 -27.69 -30.17
N LEU A 551 19.95 -26.85 -29.87
CA LEU A 551 20.02 -25.49 -30.38
C LEU A 551 20.12 -25.46 -31.92
N LEU A 552 20.96 -26.34 -32.48
CA LEU A 552 21.11 -26.46 -33.93
C LEU A 552 19.84 -26.99 -34.62
N ALA A 553 19.14 -27.94 -34.01
CA ALA A 553 17.87 -28.44 -34.51
C ALA A 553 16.81 -27.33 -34.56
N LEU A 554 16.63 -26.59 -33.45
CA LEU A 554 15.68 -25.49 -33.37
C LEU A 554 16.02 -24.36 -34.35
N LYS A 555 17.32 -24.04 -34.50
CA LYS A 555 17.81 -23.03 -35.47
C LYS A 555 17.44 -23.38 -36.91
N ASN A 556 17.29 -24.67 -37.22
CA ASN A 556 16.91 -25.16 -38.55
C ASN A 556 15.43 -25.55 -38.64
N ASP A 557 14.57 -24.99 -37.79
CA ASP A 557 13.12 -25.22 -37.77
C ASP A 557 12.73 -26.72 -37.65
N LEU A 558 13.55 -27.50 -36.96
CA LEU A 558 13.20 -28.86 -36.54
C LEU A 558 12.62 -28.83 -35.13
N LYS A 559 11.58 -29.64 -34.91
CA LYS A 559 11.07 -29.92 -33.57
C LYS A 559 11.85 -31.08 -32.97
N VAL A 560 12.13 -31.01 -31.67
CA VAL A 560 12.95 -32.02 -31.01
C VAL A 560 12.08 -32.98 -30.20
N ILE A 561 12.29 -34.28 -30.39
CA ILE A 561 11.83 -35.31 -29.47
C ILE A 561 13.01 -35.64 -28.55
N PHE A 562 13.04 -35.03 -27.37
CA PHE A 562 14.14 -35.13 -26.41
C PHE A 562 13.89 -36.28 -25.44
N CYS A 563 14.78 -37.26 -25.44
CA CYS A 563 14.64 -38.45 -24.62
C CYS A 563 15.39 -38.32 -23.29
N ILE A 564 14.73 -38.78 -22.22
CA ILE A 564 15.24 -38.83 -20.86
C ILE A 564 14.88 -40.17 -20.22
N GLY A 565 15.63 -40.61 -19.23
CA GLY A 565 15.30 -41.83 -18.50
C GLY A 565 16.46 -42.40 -17.68
N GLU A 566 16.09 -43.21 -16.70
CA GLU A 566 17.01 -43.82 -15.75
C GLU A 566 17.32 -45.28 -16.07
N THR A 567 18.51 -45.72 -15.66
CA THR A 567 18.96 -47.11 -15.64
C THR A 567 18.26 -47.93 -14.55
N LEU A 568 18.40 -49.27 -14.59
CA LEU A 568 17.82 -50.13 -13.55
C LEU A 568 18.43 -49.83 -12.18
N GLU A 569 19.75 -49.62 -12.14
CA GLU A 569 20.52 -49.31 -10.94
C GLU A 569 20.07 -47.99 -10.30
N GLU A 570 19.79 -46.98 -11.12
CA GLU A 570 19.26 -45.70 -10.66
C GLU A 570 17.82 -45.81 -10.14
N ARG A 571 16.98 -46.61 -10.80
CA ARG A 571 15.61 -46.86 -10.32
C ARG A 571 15.60 -47.61 -8.99
N GLU A 572 16.41 -48.65 -8.84
CA GLU A 572 16.54 -49.43 -7.60
C GLU A 572 17.13 -48.57 -6.45
N ALA A 573 17.96 -47.58 -6.79
CA ALA A 573 18.45 -46.58 -5.86
C ALA A 573 17.49 -45.41 -5.56
N ASN A 574 16.26 -45.43 -6.11
CA ASN A 574 15.27 -44.35 -6.02
C ASN A 574 15.73 -42.98 -6.56
N LYS A 575 16.60 -42.99 -7.58
CA LYS A 575 17.17 -41.78 -8.20
C LYS A 575 16.47 -41.33 -9.48
N GLN A 576 15.41 -42.02 -9.92
CA GLN A 576 14.73 -41.73 -11.19
C GLN A 576 14.37 -40.24 -11.37
N ASN A 577 13.86 -39.60 -10.31
CA ASN A 577 13.49 -38.18 -10.35
C ASN A 577 14.70 -37.25 -10.46
N GLU A 578 15.80 -37.58 -9.77
CA GLU A 578 17.04 -36.82 -9.83
C GLU A 578 17.65 -36.89 -11.24
N VAL A 579 17.71 -38.10 -11.80
CA VAL A 579 18.26 -38.36 -13.15
C VAL A 579 17.44 -37.63 -14.21
N CYS A 580 16.12 -37.83 -14.25
CA CYS A 580 15.27 -37.17 -15.24
C CYS A 580 15.32 -35.64 -15.13
N LYS A 581 15.39 -35.08 -13.92
CA LYS A 581 15.54 -33.63 -13.73
C LYS A 581 16.90 -33.14 -14.23
N ALA A 582 17.99 -33.84 -13.92
CA ALA A 582 19.34 -33.48 -14.33
C ALA A 582 19.49 -33.49 -15.87
N GLU A 583 18.91 -34.48 -16.56
CA GLU A 583 18.95 -34.54 -18.03
C GLU A 583 18.19 -33.39 -18.69
N LEU A 584 17.07 -32.95 -18.12
CA LEU A 584 16.33 -31.79 -18.60
C LEU A 584 17.11 -30.48 -18.33
N GLU A 585 17.67 -30.34 -17.13
CA GLU A 585 18.45 -29.17 -16.72
C GLU A 585 19.72 -28.99 -17.55
N GLY A 586 20.42 -30.08 -17.84
CA GLY A 586 21.69 -30.05 -18.57
C GLY A 586 21.55 -29.71 -20.06
N SER A 587 20.40 -30.02 -20.68
CA SER A 587 20.30 -29.99 -22.15
C SER A 587 19.18 -29.14 -22.75
N VAL A 588 18.05 -28.94 -22.04
CA VAL A 588 16.88 -28.23 -22.62
C VAL A 588 16.37 -27.06 -21.78
N PHE A 589 16.72 -26.96 -20.49
CA PHE A 589 16.27 -25.85 -19.63
C PHE A 589 17.08 -24.55 -19.76
N ASN A 590 18.04 -24.52 -20.67
CA ASN A 590 18.68 -23.32 -21.16
C ASN A 590 17.85 -22.57 -22.22
N LEU A 591 16.79 -23.19 -22.74
CA LEU A 591 15.89 -22.58 -23.74
C LEU A 591 14.97 -21.54 -23.10
N SER A 592 14.54 -20.56 -23.90
CA SER A 592 13.40 -19.71 -23.56
C SER A 592 12.08 -20.50 -23.57
N ALA A 593 11.04 -19.97 -22.93
CA ALA A 593 9.72 -20.60 -22.92
C ALA A 593 9.11 -20.77 -24.32
N GLU A 594 9.42 -19.86 -25.25
CA GLU A 594 8.95 -19.94 -26.64
C GLU A 594 9.69 -21.02 -27.43
N GLU A 595 11.01 -21.14 -27.26
CA GLU A 595 11.79 -22.21 -27.88
C GLU A 595 11.40 -23.59 -27.33
N PHE A 596 11.13 -23.68 -26.03
CA PHE A 596 10.74 -24.92 -25.37
C PHE A 596 9.41 -25.50 -25.90
N LYS A 597 8.54 -24.68 -26.51
CA LYS A 597 7.30 -25.16 -27.17
C LYS A 597 7.56 -26.10 -28.35
N ASN A 598 8.77 -26.10 -28.90
CA ASN A 598 9.19 -26.99 -29.98
C ASN A 598 9.84 -28.29 -29.46
N ILE A 599 9.83 -28.51 -28.14
CA ILE A 599 10.33 -29.71 -27.49
C ILE A 599 9.17 -30.64 -27.13
N ILE A 600 9.29 -31.90 -27.54
CA ILE A 600 8.49 -33.03 -27.07
C ILE A 600 9.41 -33.85 -26.17
N ILE A 601 8.96 -34.21 -24.97
CA ILE A 601 9.74 -35.06 -24.07
C ILE A 601 9.34 -36.51 -24.29
N ALA A 602 10.30 -37.42 -24.36
CA ALA A 602 10.07 -38.86 -24.33
C ALA A 602 10.75 -39.46 -23.10
N TYR A 603 9.95 -39.97 -22.17
CA TYR A 603 10.45 -40.67 -20.99
C TYR A 603 10.66 -42.16 -21.32
N GLU A 604 11.90 -42.60 -21.24
CA GLU A 604 12.38 -43.93 -21.61
C GLU A 604 12.92 -44.65 -20.36
N PRO A 605 12.11 -45.41 -19.61
CA PRO A 605 12.65 -46.27 -18.55
C PRO A 605 13.60 -47.29 -19.17
N ILE A 606 14.93 -47.07 -19.07
CA ILE A 606 15.94 -47.80 -19.84
C ILE A 606 15.86 -49.29 -19.56
N TRP A 607 15.57 -49.64 -18.31
CA TRP A 607 15.36 -51.00 -17.82
C TRP A 607 14.16 -51.73 -18.45
N ALA A 608 13.24 -51.03 -19.10
CA ALA A 608 12.07 -51.58 -19.80
C ALA A 608 12.20 -51.59 -21.34
N ILE A 609 13.33 -51.16 -21.90
CA ILE A 609 13.57 -51.12 -23.34
C ILE A 609 14.12 -52.46 -23.81
N GLY A 610 13.37 -53.20 -24.64
CA GLY A 610 13.86 -54.45 -25.26
C GLY A 610 14.07 -55.64 -24.29
N THR A 611 13.85 -55.46 -22.98
CA THR A 611 14.07 -56.48 -21.94
C THR A 611 12.87 -57.41 -21.72
N GLY A 612 11.72 -57.11 -22.31
CA GLY A 612 10.46 -57.82 -22.06
C GLY A 612 9.80 -57.51 -20.71
N LYS A 613 10.49 -56.78 -19.82
CA LYS A 613 9.90 -56.16 -18.63
C LYS A 613 9.26 -54.82 -19.03
N THR A 614 8.00 -54.63 -18.69
CA THR A 614 7.25 -53.40 -18.98
C THR A 614 7.03 -52.63 -17.69
N ALA A 615 7.33 -51.32 -17.66
CA ALA A 615 6.87 -50.48 -16.57
C ALA A 615 5.34 -50.54 -16.50
N THR A 616 4.78 -50.55 -15.29
CA THR A 616 3.32 -50.47 -15.12
C THR A 616 2.85 -49.08 -15.56
N ALA A 617 1.57 -48.96 -15.92
CA ALA A 617 1.02 -47.66 -16.30
C ALA A 617 1.12 -46.63 -15.15
N ASP A 618 1.09 -47.08 -13.89
CA ASP A 618 1.30 -46.21 -12.73
C ASP A 618 2.75 -45.73 -12.58
N GLN A 619 3.74 -46.60 -12.84
CA GLN A 619 5.15 -46.20 -12.84
C GLN A 619 5.47 -45.20 -13.96
N ALA A 620 4.84 -45.38 -15.13
CA ALA A 620 4.94 -44.42 -16.21
C ALA A 620 4.31 -43.06 -15.82
N GLU A 621 3.09 -43.08 -15.28
CA GLU A 621 2.40 -41.87 -14.83
C GLU A 621 3.16 -41.11 -13.74
N GLU A 622 3.75 -41.82 -12.77
CA GLU A 622 4.57 -41.23 -11.70
C GLU A 622 5.64 -40.29 -12.26
N ILE A 623 6.40 -40.75 -13.25
CA ILE A 623 7.50 -39.98 -13.83
C ILE A 623 7.00 -38.92 -14.80
N HIS A 624 5.95 -39.20 -15.57
CA HIS A 624 5.34 -38.19 -16.42
C HIS A 624 4.80 -36.99 -15.62
N ALA A 625 4.10 -37.26 -14.51
CA ALA A 625 3.61 -36.23 -13.60
C ALA A 625 4.77 -35.45 -12.97
N PHE A 626 5.84 -36.16 -12.56
CA PHE A 626 7.04 -35.52 -12.02
C PHE A 626 7.72 -34.60 -13.06
N VAL A 627 8.01 -35.09 -14.27
CA VAL A 627 8.60 -34.31 -15.36
C VAL A 627 7.75 -33.07 -15.67
N ARG A 628 6.42 -33.23 -15.73
CA ARG A 628 5.51 -32.09 -15.94
C ARG A 628 5.60 -31.08 -14.80
N SER A 629 5.72 -31.54 -13.55
CA SER A 629 5.89 -30.65 -12.40
C SER A 629 7.20 -29.85 -12.45
N VAL A 630 8.28 -30.48 -12.91
CA VAL A 630 9.59 -29.83 -13.11
C VAL A 630 9.53 -28.77 -14.21
N ILE A 631 8.85 -29.07 -15.33
CA ILE A 631 8.61 -28.08 -16.40
C ILE A 631 7.76 -26.92 -15.87
N ALA A 632 6.75 -27.19 -15.04
CA ALA A 632 5.90 -26.17 -14.45
C ALA A 632 6.66 -25.27 -13.46
N GLU A 633 7.61 -25.83 -12.71
CA GLU A 633 8.52 -25.09 -11.83
C GLU A 633 9.40 -24.14 -12.65
N LYS A 634 9.97 -24.61 -13.77
CA LYS A 634 10.89 -23.83 -14.60
C LYS A 634 10.21 -22.76 -15.46
N TYR A 635 9.12 -23.12 -16.13
CA TYR A 635 8.49 -22.30 -17.19
C TYR A 635 7.05 -21.87 -16.88
N GLY A 636 6.50 -22.30 -15.74
CA GLY A 636 5.12 -22.04 -15.34
C GLY A 636 4.13 -23.07 -15.88
N LYS A 637 2.95 -23.11 -15.26
CA LYS A 637 1.90 -24.10 -15.54
C LYS A 637 1.43 -24.12 -16.99
N GLU A 638 1.43 -22.97 -17.66
CA GLU A 638 0.95 -22.89 -19.03
C GLU A 638 1.84 -23.67 -20.00
N VAL A 639 3.16 -23.51 -19.92
CA VAL A 639 4.11 -24.25 -20.76
C VAL A 639 4.04 -25.74 -20.44
N ALA A 640 4.00 -26.11 -19.16
CA ALA A 640 3.92 -27.51 -18.75
C ALA A 640 2.65 -28.23 -19.24
N GLU A 641 1.52 -27.52 -19.33
CA GLU A 641 0.26 -28.02 -19.86
C GLU A 641 0.21 -28.04 -21.40
N GLU A 642 1.16 -27.40 -22.08
CA GLU A 642 1.29 -27.43 -23.54
C GLU A 642 2.37 -28.43 -24.01
N THR A 643 3.37 -28.72 -23.18
CA THR A 643 4.41 -29.70 -23.48
C THR A 643 3.83 -31.12 -23.55
N THR A 644 4.14 -31.81 -24.64
CA THR A 644 3.78 -33.21 -24.86
C THR A 644 4.83 -34.12 -24.23
N ILE A 645 4.41 -35.08 -23.41
CA ILE A 645 5.29 -36.07 -22.77
C ILE A 645 4.88 -37.49 -23.23
N LEU A 646 5.79 -38.16 -23.93
CA LEU A 646 5.62 -39.48 -24.52
C LEU A 646 6.23 -40.56 -23.64
N TYR A 647 5.58 -41.71 -23.58
CA TYR A 647 6.14 -42.90 -22.94
C TYR A 647 6.96 -43.70 -23.96
N GLY A 648 8.24 -43.93 -23.69
CA GLY A 648 9.19 -44.62 -24.56
C GLY A 648 9.56 -46.05 -24.14
N GLY A 649 8.93 -46.60 -23.09
CA GLY A 649 9.10 -48.00 -22.73
C GLY A 649 8.38 -48.97 -23.69
N SER A 650 8.35 -50.26 -23.35
CA SER A 650 7.71 -51.28 -24.20
C SER A 650 6.18 -51.11 -24.32
N CYS A 651 5.76 -50.30 -25.30
CA CYS A 651 4.37 -50.03 -25.65
C CYS A 651 3.94 -50.86 -26.87
N LYS A 652 2.80 -51.55 -26.76
CA LYS A 652 2.19 -52.44 -27.75
C LYS A 652 0.70 -52.11 -27.87
N ALA A 653 0.07 -52.54 -28.96
CA ALA A 653 -1.36 -52.29 -29.17
C ALA A 653 -2.25 -52.76 -28.00
N SER A 654 -1.85 -53.84 -27.30
CA SER A 654 -2.61 -54.40 -26.18
C SER A 654 -2.53 -53.59 -24.87
N ASN A 655 -1.45 -52.85 -24.61
CA ASN A 655 -1.28 -52.07 -23.37
C ASN A 655 -1.37 -50.55 -23.58
N ALA A 656 -1.32 -50.08 -24.83
CA ALA A 656 -1.46 -48.67 -25.16
C ALA A 656 -2.74 -48.01 -24.61
N PRO A 657 -3.94 -48.65 -24.62
CA PRO A 657 -5.14 -48.03 -24.05
C PRO A 657 -5.02 -47.73 -22.56
N GLU A 658 -4.36 -48.59 -21.79
CA GLU A 658 -4.15 -48.38 -20.35
C GLU A 658 -3.15 -47.25 -20.11
N LEU A 659 -2.00 -47.28 -20.80
CA LEU A 659 -0.98 -46.22 -20.72
C LEU A 659 -1.55 -44.85 -21.11
N PHE A 660 -2.24 -44.77 -22.25
CA PHE A 660 -2.79 -43.52 -22.77
C PHE A 660 -4.02 -43.02 -22.02
N SER A 661 -4.56 -43.83 -21.10
CA SER A 661 -5.61 -43.38 -20.16
C SER A 661 -5.07 -42.56 -19.00
N LYS A 662 -3.75 -42.60 -18.76
CA LYS A 662 -3.12 -41.88 -17.64
C LYS A 662 -3.10 -40.36 -17.89
N PRO A 663 -3.30 -39.54 -16.85
CA PRO A 663 -3.44 -38.09 -16.98
C PRO A 663 -2.27 -37.40 -17.70
N ASP A 664 -1.03 -37.78 -17.41
CA ASP A 664 0.16 -37.06 -17.87
C ASP A 664 0.90 -37.76 -19.03
N ILE A 665 0.36 -38.88 -19.52
CA ILE A 665 0.86 -39.60 -20.70
C ILE A 665 0.14 -39.09 -21.95
N ASP A 666 0.86 -38.33 -22.79
CA ASP A 666 0.32 -37.72 -24.01
C ASP A 666 0.52 -38.61 -25.26
N GLY A 667 1.11 -39.80 -25.09
CA GLY A 667 1.26 -40.80 -26.14
C GLY A 667 2.54 -41.60 -25.97
N GLY A 668 3.18 -42.01 -27.08
CA GLY A 668 4.33 -42.91 -26.99
C GLY A 668 5.39 -42.73 -28.07
N LEU A 669 6.63 -43.05 -27.70
CA LEU A 669 7.77 -43.23 -28.60
C LEU A 669 7.99 -44.74 -28.78
N ILE A 670 7.57 -45.27 -29.92
CA ILE A 670 7.39 -46.69 -30.17
C ILE A 670 8.60 -47.24 -30.94
N GLY A 671 9.29 -48.23 -30.35
CA GLY A 671 10.36 -48.97 -31.02
C GLY A 671 9.83 -50.08 -31.94
N GLY A 672 10.13 -51.34 -31.65
CA GLY A 672 9.87 -52.47 -32.57
C GLY A 672 8.42 -52.62 -33.09
N ALA A 673 7.41 -52.18 -32.35
CA ALA A 673 6.02 -52.20 -32.82
C ALA A 673 5.73 -51.17 -33.94
N SER A 674 6.63 -50.21 -34.19
CA SER A 674 6.51 -49.27 -35.32
C SER A 674 6.98 -49.84 -36.66
N LEU A 675 7.62 -51.02 -36.66
CA LEU A 675 8.20 -51.66 -37.86
C LEU A 675 7.17 -52.46 -38.67
N LYS A 676 5.93 -52.54 -38.20
CA LYS A 676 4.80 -53.19 -38.89
C LYS A 676 3.62 -52.25 -38.89
N ALA A 677 3.04 -51.99 -40.06
CA ALA A 677 1.97 -51.00 -40.18
C ALA A 677 0.74 -51.33 -39.31
N ALA A 678 0.35 -52.61 -39.24
CA ALA A 678 -0.78 -53.06 -38.44
C ALA A 678 -0.56 -52.84 -36.92
N ASP A 679 0.63 -53.16 -36.41
CA ASP A 679 0.95 -53.02 -34.99
C ASP A 679 1.02 -51.55 -34.59
N PHE A 680 1.69 -50.72 -35.40
CA PHE A 680 1.79 -49.28 -35.19
C PHE A 680 0.42 -48.61 -35.24
N LYS A 681 -0.39 -48.96 -36.24
CA LYS A 681 -1.77 -48.50 -36.36
C LYS A 681 -2.61 -48.93 -35.16
N GLY A 682 -2.42 -50.13 -34.63
CA GLY A 682 -3.11 -50.58 -33.41
C GLY A 682 -2.82 -49.69 -32.19
N ILE A 683 -1.59 -49.18 -32.07
CA ILE A 683 -1.20 -48.22 -31.01
C ILE A 683 -1.79 -46.83 -31.27
N ILE A 684 -1.73 -46.36 -32.53
CA ILE A 684 -2.37 -45.09 -32.94
C ILE A 684 -3.87 -45.10 -32.64
N ASP A 685 -4.51 -46.24 -32.92
CA ASP A 685 -5.94 -46.47 -32.72
C ASP A 685 -6.34 -46.53 -31.23
N ALA A 686 -5.39 -46.66 -30.30
CA ALA A 686 -5.67 -46.54 -28.86
C ALA A 686 -6.18 -45.14 -28.47
N TRP A 687 -5.99 -44.14 -29.35
CA TRP A 687 -6.59 -42.81 -29.20
C TRP A 687 -7.99 -42.65 -29.82
N LYS A 688 -8.51 -43.67 -30.51
CA LYS A 688 -9.91 -43.69 -30.96
C LYS A 688 -10.82 -43.84 -29.75
N LYS A 689 -11.85 -43.00 -29.68
CA LYS A 689 -12.89 -43.07 -28.67
C LYS A 689 -14.12 -43.75 -29.22
#